data_AF-A0A1I2FR68-F1
#
_entry.id   AF-A0A1I2FR68-F1
#
_cell.length_a   1.000
_cell.length_b   1.000
_cell.length_c   1.000
_cell.angle_alpha   90.00
_cell.angle_beta   90.00
_cell.angle_gamma   90.00
#
_symmetry.space_group_name_H-M   'P 1'
#
loop_
_entity.id
_entity.type
_entity.pdbx_description
1 polymer ?
#
loop_
_entity_poly.entity_id
_entity_poly.type
_entity_poly.pdbx_seq_one_letter_code
_entity_poly.pdbx_strand_id
1 'polypeptide(L)'
;MKRWLAAMMVVILFVYPMLLPPKAYAAGTMFTSVASQLNTTMALDANGQIWAWGSNISGQFGDGTNVSSHTPKKITVMDNGATVTFKEVKPSFDSALALDTSGQLWSTGDNGKGQLGLGTGTASTMVWTKVEVMDGGTAVTFKKIAALRYTSLALDSNGKLWIWGFRTWTPDPYVPSKMGFTDGNGDPVVFETLEGNEENGIAIDSTQHIWEIFNSQYMPSRLSVFDGAAEAEFQSIAVGAGYGTGTFLIIAIDNIGNVWTWGGNDQGQLGDGQVSGDRWFPEKNPVLDSGNPVKFAQVSGGNKHVLALDENGDMWTWGMNAAGQLGDGTTINSAPHKVAVSDNGTSFQFVSLTAGFEVSYGLDQDGRLWSWGKQYMLGDGGNGSGAQATPEKIFLQPTVTLQTSVASSTYLQPITLTASVIGDFDTPTGNVEFRDGGLLLGTSSLAANGTATLTVSSLQPGTHAFTAHYAGDDFYLARTTSNLAFQVTMPDAPVISITPSTTAQTNDPITLNVTASTYGIGNSLFSLKWLPGDHGATAFAGAGTDILAAGSFDVASNGSYTVHAKDWAGNETVKKIEVVNIVPLPNDSLISPLAASFDKYTGEVANMDVATGLTLNGNTLSSIANGAAALAPGTDYTVTGSTVTILKAYLMTQPVGTTSLTFTFSGGADQTLTIAIGDSTPSPTPTPTPSATPSPTPTATPIPSQNPASTSSNERPNYQIVTDSSGKVVIIVAPSVLATEKKPDGTNYQKLIVPESILNQAAGQLKDTANPIILIRIDNKESAVQVQLPASSIAAIAKSFPNAVIEVELKGSSMQLKSSVLDLENLAKRLGVSVSDLKINSTMEQVSDTVRNELMRVGNDKGFSLLGSVIDFQVTAEANGQTVDIGDFGGMYMVQAIVFEQAVAGDLVFAVHYDPVTRQVSYIPTQLGARNNGSKEAVMRTPHQSIYAVIRTDGPSFADMQGHWAKAEVEQLAARFIVNGISAERFAPNDSITRAEFASLLVRSMGISLEHDSAYKGFTDIASTAWYASEVEAAVRAGLVQGLTSERFGPNERISREQMAVMIARALTIVSKDGTEPVDSGAQVAFADKDLISPWAETAVAETAKAGIITGMDGQAFAPKDSATRAQAAVMLNRFLQAAGFIS
;
A
#
# COMPACT_ATOMS: atom_id res chain seq x y z
N MET A 1 53.00 67.34 6.46
CA MET A 1 51.56 66.96 6.50
C MET A 1 51.06 66.21 5.25
N LYS A 2 51.24 66.66 4.00
CA LYS A 2 50.63 65.97 2.83
C LYS A 2 51.11 64.53 2.50
N ARG A 3 52.14 63.98 3.16
CA ARG A 3 52.60 62.58 2.97
C ARG A 3 51.96 61.55 3.91
N TRP A 4 51.15 61.96 4.89
CA TRP A 4 50.54 61.02 5.86
C TRP A 4 49.06 60.69 5.57
N LEU A 5 48.31 61.52 4.82
CA LEU A 5 46.95 61.16 4.40
C LEU A 5 46.94 60.17 3.21
N ALA A 6 47.91 60.25 2.31
CA ALA A 6 48.02 59.32 1.18
C ALA A 6 48.20 57.86 1.64
N ALA A 7 48.90 57.64 2.76
CA ALA A 7 49.11 56.32 3.35
C ALA A 7 47.86 55.73 4.03
N MET A 8 46.86 56.55 4.39
CA MET A 8 45.60 56.07 4.99
C MET A 8 44.47 55.87 3.98
N MET A 9 44.58 56.44 2.77
CA MET A 9 43.52 56.38 1.75
C MET A 9 43.77 55.32 0.67
N VAL A 10 44.89 54.61 0.72
CA VAL A 10 45.24 53.48 -0.17
C VAL A 10 44.91 52.11 0.47
N VAL A 11 44.66 52.07 1.79
CA VAL A 11 44.45 50.84 2.59
C VAL A 11 43.04 50.24 2.43
N ILE A 12 42.21 50.76 1.52
CA ILE A 12 40.81 50.33 1.31
C ILE A 12 40.54 49.84 -0.14
N LEU A 13 41.50 49.97 -1.08
CA LEU A 13 41.28 49.63 -2.50
C LEU A 13 42.35 48.73 -3.15
N PHE A 14 43.18 48.07 -2.34
CA PHE A 14 44.01 46.93 -2.76
C PHE A 14 43.89 45.78 -1.75
N VAL A 15 42.68 45.21 -1.70
CA VAL A 15 42.56 43.78 -1.40
C VAL A 15 43.01 43.07 -2.68
N TYR A 16 43.86 42.05 -2.57
CA TYR A 16 44.14 41.13 -3.67
C TYR A 16 42.83 40.49 -4.18
N PRO A 17 42.83 39.81 -5.36
CA PRO A 17 42.02 38.62 -5.53
C PRO A 17 42.53 37.52 -4.57
N MET A 18 42.31 37.76 -3.27
CA MET A 18 42.08 36.69 -2.31
C MET A 18 40.99 35.83 -2.94
N LEU A 19 41.22 34.51 -3.08
CA LEU A 19 40.28 33.61 -3.74
C LEU A 19 38.87 33.98 -3.28
N LEU A 20 37.93 34.17 -4.23
CA LEU A 20 36.52 34.29 -3.86
C LEU A 20 36.22 33.08 -2.97
N PRO A 21 35.93 33.28 -1.67
CA PRO A 21 35.62 32.14 -0.82
C PRO A 21 34.38 31.50 -1.43
N PRO A 22 34.27 30.16 -1.49
CA PRO A 22 32.99 29.53 -1.82
C PRO A 22 31.93 30.17 -0.92
N LYS A 23 30.84 30.69 -1.54
CA LYS A 23 29.82 31.54 -0.89
C LYS A 23 29.57 31.00 0.52
N ALA A 24 29.96 31.79 1.54
CA ALA A 24 30.17 31.28 2.89
C ALA A 24 29.01 30.38 3.33
N TYR A 25 29.31 29.08 3.46
CA TYR A 25 28.32 28.01 3.54
C TYR A 25 27.24 28.31 4.61
N ALA A 26 25.97 28.12 4.22
CA ALA A 26 24.83 28.38 5.09
C ALA A 26 24.90 27.53 6.37
N ALA A 27 24.35 28.06 7.47
CA ALA A 27 24.23 27.28 8.71
C ALA A 27 23.25 26.12 8.48
N GLY A 28 23.78 24.89 8.40
CA GLY A 28 23.03 23.69 7.99
C GLY A 28 23.46 23.07 6.66
N THR A 29 24.48 23.62 5.98
CA THR A 29 25.01 23.06 4.72
C THR A 29 25.35 21.57 4.85
N MET A 30 24.81 20.74 3.94
CA MET A 30 25.05 19.30 3.96
C MET A 30 26.46 18.94 3.47
N PHE A 31 26.72 19.04 2.16
CA PHE A 31 28.02 18.76 1.56
C PHE A 31 28.81 20.04 1.26
N THR A 32 30.13 19.98 1.43
CA THR A 32 31.07 21.09 1.19
C THR A 32 32.01 20.84 0.00
N SER A 33 32.09 19.59 -0.48
CA SER A 33 32.83 19.21 -1.68
C SER A 33 32.35 17.87 -2.21
N VAL A 34 32.51 17.67 -3.52
CA VAL A 34 32.33 16.39 -4.22
C VAL A 34 33.59 16.15 -5.07
N ALA A 35 34.01 14.91 -5.21
CA ALA A 35 35.06 14.49 -6.12
C ALA A 35 34.66 13.15 -6.75
N SER A 36 34.76 13.03 -8.07
CA SER A 36 34.36 11.84 -8.83
C SER A 36 35.44 11.44 -9.82
N GLN A 37 35.77 10.16 -9.89
CA GLN A 37 36.68 9.62 -10.90
C GLN A 37 36.20 8.23 -11.36
N LEU A 38 36.02 8.07 -12.67
CA LEU A 38 35.29 6.95 -13.27
C LEU A 38 33.92 6.72 -12.61
N ASN A 39 33.78 5.59 -11.92
CA ASN A 39 32.58 5.12 -11.25
C ASN A 39 32.69 5.26 -9.73
N THR A 40 33.73 5.88 -9.18
CA THR A 40 33.94 6.11 -7.75
C THR A 40 33.65 7.58 -7.45
N THR A 41 32.72 7.87 -6.54
CA THR A 41 32.44 9.26 -6.12
C THR A 41 32.49 9.37 -4.61
N MET A 42 33.05 10.48 -4.13
CA MET A 42 33.17 10.83 -2.72
C MET A 42 32.75 12.27 -2.47
N ALA A 43 32.33 12.55 -1.25
CA ALA A 43 32.03 13.91 -0.78
C ALA A 43 32.51 14.11 0.66
N LEU A 44 32.65 15.36 1.07
CA LEU A 44 32.80 15.75 2.48
C LEU A 44 31.55 16.48 2.94
N ASP A 45 31.00 16.09 4.09
CA ASP A 45 29.97 16.88 4.77
C ASP A 45 30.57 18.11 5.49
N ALA A 46 29.73 19.00 6.01
CA ALA A 46 30.20 20.19 6.75
C ALA A 46 30.92 19.89 8.08
N ASN A 47 30.86 18.64 8.57
CA ASN A 47 31.66 18.15 9.70
C ASN A 47 32.98 17.50 9.25
N GLY A 48 33.30 17.59 7.95
CA GLY A 48 34.48 16.99 7.33
C GLY A 48 34.47 15.47 7.32
N GLN A 49 33.31 14.82 7.43
CA GLN A 49 33.22 13.36 7.37
C GLN A 49 33.10 12.89 5.92
N ILE A 50 33.72 11.76 5.59
CA ILE A 50 33.73 11.21 4.24
C ILE A 50 32.40 10.51 3.95
N TRP A 51 31.87 10.74 2.76
CA TRP A 51 30.79 9.96 2.16
C TRP A 51 31.27 9.38 0.83
N ALA A 52 30.84 8.17 0.48
CA ALA A 52 31.21 7.53 -0.79
C ALA A 52 30.04 6.77 -1.43
N TRP A 53 30.06 6.68 -2.76
CA TRP A 53 29.15 5.88 -3.57
C TRP A 53 29.76 5.52 -4.93
N GLY A 54 29.05 4.66 -5.67
CA GLY A 54 29.52 4.00 -6.88
C GLY A 54 30.34 2.74 -6.57
N SER A 55 31.47 2.57 -7.26
CA SER A 55 32.32 1.38 -7.23
C SER A 55 33.17 1.26 -5.96
N ASN A 56 33.12 0.09 -5.31
CA ASN A 56 33.97 -0.25 -4.16
C ASN A 56 34.71 -1.60 -4.35
N ILE A 57 34.93 -2.05 -5.59
CA ILE A 57 35.46 -3.39 -5.92
C ILE A 57 36.81 -3.75 -5.27
N SER A 58 37.60 -2.74 -4.90
CA SER A 58 38.96 -2.84 -4.34
C SER A 58 39.06 -2.27 -2.91
N GLY A 59 37.94 -1.91 -2.27
CA GLY A 59 37.91 -1.29 -0.94
C GLY A 59 38.17 0.22 -0.93
N GLN A 60 38.06 0.89 -2.08
CA GLN A 60 38.33 2.31 -2.24
C GLN A 60 37.41 3.23 -1.42
N PHE A 61 36.28 2.75 -0.88
CA PHE A 61 35.49 3.52 0.09
C PHE A 61 36.19 3.66 1.46
N GLY A 62 36.96 2.65 1.89
CA GLY A 62 37.56 2.62 3.22
C GLY A 62 36.57 2.31 4.36
N ASP A 63 35.45 1.64 4.06
CA ASP A 63 34.36 1.32 4.99
C ASP A 63 34.43 -0.09 5.63
N GLY A 64 35.55 -0.79 5.42
CA GLY A 64 35.74 -2.19 5.82
C GLY A 64 35.18 -3.22 4.84
N THR A 65 34.58 -2.80 3.72
CA THR A 65 33.95 -3.66 2.73
C THR A 65 34.49 -3.43 1.32
N ASN A 66 34.17 -4.34 0.40
CA ASN A 66 34.29 -4.13 -1.05
C ASN A 66 32.90 -4.07 -1.73
N VAL A 67 31.88 -3.65 -0.97
CA VAL A 67 30.50 -3.58 -1.44
C VAL A 67 30.25 -2.20 -2.04
N SER A 68 30.00 -2.15 -3.34
CA SER A 68 29.57 -0.94 -4.06
C SER A 68 28.22 -0.44 -3.52
N SER A 69 28.02 0.88 -3.51
CA SER A 69 26.77 1.50 -3.06
C SER A 69 26.23 2.41 -4.14
N HIS A 70 24.96 2.24 -4.54
CA HIS A 70 24.32 3.14 -5.50
C HIS A 70 23.73 4.40 -4.84
N THR A 71 23.85 4.56 -3.52
CA THR A 71 23.46 5.77 -2.76
C THR A 71 24.61 6.29 -1.91
N PRO A 72 24.71 7.60 -1.60
CA PRO A 72 25.73 8.13 -0.70
C PRO A 72 25.72 7.43 0.66
N LYS A 73 26.88 6.88 1.07
CA LYS A 73 27.08 6.20 2.35
C LYS A 73 28.09 6.95 3.20
N LYS A 74 27.76 7.25 4.46
CA LYS A 74 28.65 7.91 5.42
C LYS A 74 29.73 6.96 5.93
N ILE A 75 30.96 7.46 6.10
CA ILE A 75 32.15 6.69 6.47
C ILE A 75 32.84 7.36 7.66
N THR A 76 32.67 6.77 8.84
CA THR A 76 33.26 7.24 10.09
C THR A 76 34.68 6.70 10.26
N VAL A 77 35.69 7.51 9.89
CA VAL A 77 37.09 7.20 10.14
C VAL A 77 37.47 7.57 11.58
N MET A 78 38.19 6.69 12.26
CA MET A 78 38.61 6.85 13.65
C MET A 78 40.13 6.78 13.79
N ASP A 79 40.73 7.74 14.49
CA ASP A 79 42.14 7.74 14.89
C ASP A 79 42.22 7.76 16.43
N ASN A 80 42.86 6.75 17.02
CA ASN A 80 43.05 6.61 18.47
C ASN A 80 41.78 6.81 19.34
N GLY A 81 40.60 6.53 18.79
CA GLY A 81 39.31 6.66 19.46
C GLY A 81 38.58 8.00 19.27
N ALA A 82 39.14 8.93 18.49
CA ALA A 82 38.48 10.15 18.02
C ALA A 82 38.11 10.05 16.53
N THR A 83 37.02 10.71 16.12
CA THR A 83 36.65 10.82 14.70
C THR A 83 37.61 11.74 13.96
N VAL A 84 38.03 11.36 12.75
CA VAL A 84 38.90 12.19 11.90
C VAL A 84 38.04 13.16 11.07
N THR A 85 38.43 14.44 11.07
CA THR A 85 37.81 15.50 10.26
C THR A 85 38.70 15.84 9.07
N PHE A 86 38.17 15.65 7.86
CA PHE A 86 38.86 15.86 6.59
C PHE A 86 38.61 17.25 5.99
N LYS A 87 39.57 17.71 5.16
CA LYS A 87 39.51 18.96 4.40
C LYS A 87 39.56 18.76 2.88
N GLU A 88 40.04 17.60 2.43
CA GLU A 88 40.08 17.21 1.01
C GLU A 88 39.99 15.68 0.92
N VAL A 89 39.25 15.19 -0.08
CA VAL A 89 39.18 13.77 -0.46
C VAL A 89 39.22 13.65 -1.98
N LYS A 90 39.94 12.65 -2.49
CA LYS A 90 40.11 12.36 -3.92
C LYS A 90 39.99 10.85 -4.15
N PRO A 91 38.89 10.34 -4.75
CA PRO A 91 38.84 8.96 -5.22
C PRO A 91 39.75 8.78 -6.44
N SER A 92 40.06 7.54 -6.77
CA SER A 92 40.70 7.06 -8.00
C SER A 92 39.95 5.82 -8.51
N PHE A 93 40.51 5.10 -9.47
CA PHE A 93 39.95 3.86 -10.03
C PHE A 93 39.73 2.81 -8.91
N ASP A 94 40.82 2.39 -8.26
CA ASP A 94 40.86 1.29 -7.27
C ASP A 94 41.27 1.75 -5.86
N SER A 95 41.55 3.03 -5.67
CA SER A 95 42.03 3.61 -4.41
C SER A 95 41.41 4.98 -4.13
N ALA A 96 41.69 5.55 -2.96
CA ALA A 96 41.37 6.95 -2.63
C ALA A 96 42.43 7.53 -1.68
N LEU A 97 42.56 8.87 -1.72
CA LEU A 97 43.38 9.66 -0.81
C LEU A 97 42.52 10.70 -0.09
N ALA A 98 42.90 11.06 1.13
CA ALA A 98 42.29 12.15 1.88
C ALA A 98 43.34 12.92 2.71
N LEU A 99 43.06 14.20 2.99
CA LEU A 99 43.82 15.01 3.92
C LEU A 99 42.94 15.38 5.11
N ASP A 100 43.43 15.14 6.33
CA ASP A 100 42.77 15.67 7.52
C ASP A 100 42.97 17.19 7.66
N THR A 101 42.20 17.82 8.56
CA THR A 101 42.28 19.27 8.81
C THR A 101 43.67 19.74 9.26
N SER A 102 44.47 18.88 9.90
CA SER A 102 45.87 19.18 10.23
C SER A 102 46.84 18.99 9.05
N GLY A 103 46.38 18.36 7.96
CA GLY A 103 47.14 18.07 6.77
C GLY A 103 47.90 16.75 6.79
N GLN A 104 47.57 15.81 7.67
CA GLN A 104 48.14 14.46 7.60
C GLN A 104 47.45 13.67 6.48
N LEU A 105 48.20 12.78 5.83
CA LEU A 105 47.76 12.04 4.65
C LEU A 105 47.11 10.71 5.04
N TRP A 106 46.00 10.38 4.39
CA TRP A 106 45.23 9.16 4.58
C TRP A 106 44.96 8.50 3.22
N SER A 107 44.89 7.16 3.19
CA SER A 107 44.70 6.39 1.95
C SER A 107 43.90 5.10 2.18
N THR A 108 43.24 4.59 1.13
CA THR A 108 42.53 3.29 1.15
C THR A 108 42.38 2.70 -0.27
N GLY A 109 42.06 1.41 -0.36
CA GLY A 109 41.84 0.64 -1.60
C GLY A 109 43.04 -0.22 -2.02
N ASP A 110 43.28 -0.34 -3.32
CA ASP A 110 44.40 -1.12 -3.87
C ASP A 110 45.77 -0.50 -3.57
N ASN A 111 46.74 -1.33 -3.20
CA ASN A 111 48.16 -0.99 -3.10
C ASN A 111 49.06 -1.84 -4.02
N GLY A 112 48.50 -2.59 -4.96
CA GLY A 112 49.23 -3.48 -5.89
C GLY A 112 50.20 -2.77 -6.84
N LYS A 113 50.30 -1.44 -6.78
CA LYS A 113 51.27 -0.58 -7.47
C LYS A 113 52.01 0.39 -6.54
N GLY A 114 51.79 0.29 -5.22
CA GLY A 114 52.34 1.19 -4.20
C GLY A 114 51.57 2.50 -4.02
N GLN A 115 50.44 2.68 -4.71
CA GLN A 115 49.70 3.94 -4.83
C GLN A 115 49.12 4.48 -3.51
N LEU A 116 49.06 3.69 -2.44
CA LEU A 116 48.65 4.15 -1.11
C LEU A 116 49.79 4.79 -0.30
N GLY A 117 51.05 4.54 -0.67
CA GLY A 117 52.21 5.10 0.03
C GLY A 117 52.55 4.42 1.36
N LEU A 118 51.95 3.27 1.65
CA LEU A 118 52.04 2.55 2.94
C LEU A 118 53.30 1.69 3.12
N GLY A 119 54.34 1.88 2.30
CA GLY A 119 55.61 1.18 2.39
C GLY A 119 55.69 -0.15 1.62
N THR A 120 56.92 -0.55 1.26
CA THR A 120 57.21 -1.77 0.50
C THR A 120 56.71 -3.01 1.24
N GLY A 121 55.87 -3.80 0.55
CA GLY A 121 55.32 -5.06 1.05
C GLY A 121 53.96 -4.95 1.74
N THR A 122 53.44 -3.73 1.96
CA THR A 122 52.10 -3.53 2.55
C THR A 122 51.00 -3.86 1.53
N ALA A 123 50.03 -4.67 1.94
CA ALA A 123 48.89 -5.07 1.11
C ALA A 123 47.87 -3.93 0.92
N SER A 124 46.97 -4.12 -0.05
CA SER A 124 45.75 -3.32 -0.23
C SER A 124 44.91 -3.29 1.06
N THR A 125 44.26 -2.17 1.36
CA THR A 125 43.49 -1.97 2.61
C THR A 125 42.06 -1.53 2.31
N MET A 126 41.12 -2.03 3.09
CA MET A 126 39.68 -1.73 2.94
C MET A 126 39.21 -0.71 3.98
N VAL A 127 40.13 -0.10 4.73
CA VAL A 127 39.88 0.94 5.73
C VAL A 127 40.84 2.11 5.55
N TRP A 128 40.38 3.32 5.84
CA TRP A 128 41.20 4.52 5.82
C TRP A 128 42.42 4.38 6.73
N THR A 129 43.60 4.33 6.10
CA THR A 129 44.88 4.07 6.75
C THR A 129 45.76 5.31 6.66
N LYS A 130 46.37 5.66 7.79
CA LYS A 130 47.22 6.85 7.92
C LYS A 130 48.58 6.63 7.26
N VAL A 131 49.02 7.58 6.44
CA VAL A 131 50.29 7.51 5.72
C VAL A 131 51.33 8.35 6.46
N GLU A 132 52.22 7.71 7.22
CA GLU A 132 53.30 8.41 7.91
C GLU A 132 54.41 8.82 6.94
N VAL A 133 54.52 10.13 6.68
CA VAL A 133 55.56 10.71 5.82
C VAL A 133 56.51 11.58 6.63
N MET A 134 57.82 11.37 6.45
CA MET A 134 58.88 12.03 7.20
C MET A 134 59.91 12.67 6.26
N ASP A 135 60.24 13.95 6.50
CA ASP A 135 61.32 14.67 5.81
C ASP A 135 62.39 15.06 6.84
N GLY A 136 63.61 14.54 6.69
CA GLY A 136 64.69 14.76 7.65
C GLY A 136 64.40 14.30 9.10
N GLY A 137 63.40 13.45 9.32
CA GLY A 137 62.90 13.07 10.65
C GLY A 137 61.81 13.98 11.23
N THR A 138 61.29 14.93 10.43
CA THR A 138 60.13 15.76 10.76
C THR A 138 58.89 15.24 10.02
N ALA A 139 57.75 15.13 10.71
CA ALA A 139 56.50 14.71 10.09
C ALA A 139 56.01 15.74 9.06
N VAL A 140 55.63 15.27 7.87
CA VAL A 140 55.20 16.12 6.75
C VAL A 140 53.70 16.37 6.82
N THR A 141 53.30 17.61 6.60
CA THR A 141 51.90 18.03 6.43
C THR A 141 51.66 18.50 5.00
N PHE A 142 50.46 18.26 4.48
CA PHE A 142 50.07 18.49 3.10
C PHE A 142 48.94 19.52 2.96
N LYS A 143 48.99 20.29 1.87
CA LYS A 143 47.97 21.29 1.51
C LYS A 143 47.05 20.86 0.36
N LYS A 144 47.50 19.95 -0.51
CA LYS A 144 46.78 19.47 -1.70
C LYS A 144 47.14 18.02 -2.04
N ILE A 145 46.19 17.26 -2.59
CA ILE A 145 46.38 15.90 -3.13
C ILE A 145 45.74 15.72 -4.51
N ALA A 146 46.28 14.78 -5.29
CA ALA A 146 45.57 14.12 -6.38
C ALA A 146 45.90 12.62 -6.41
N ALA A 147 44.87 11.79 -6.56
CA ALA A 147 45.00 10.35 -6.72
C ALA A 147 44.91 10.02 -8.22
N LEU A 148 45.95 9.40 -8.79
CA LEU A 148 45.91 8.88 -10.15
C LEU A 148 45.70 7.36 -10.09
N ARG A 149 45.58 6.68 -11.24
CA ARG A 149 45.17 5.25 -11.26
C ARG A 149 46.15 4.31 -10.55
N TYR A 150 47.44 4.55 -10.73
CA TYR A 150 48.53 3.74 -10.16
C TYR A 150 49.60 4.59 -9.47
N THR A 151 49.39 5.89 -9.39
CA THR A 151 50.36 6.92 -9.03
C THR A 151 49.63 7.92 -8.14
N SER A 152 50.32 8.59 -7.24
CA SER A 152 49.72 9.52 -6.29
C SER A 152 50.62 10.72 -6.07
N LEU A 153 49.99 11.89 -5.95
CA LEU A 153 50.65 13.19 -5.88
C LEU A 153 50.13 13.98 -4.67
N ALA A 154 51.04 14.69 -3.99
CA ALA A 154 50.67 15.63 -2.94
C ALA A 154 51.59 16.86 -2.94
N LEU A 155 51.06 18.00 -2.49
CA LEU A 155 51.87 19.19 -2.16
C LEU A 155 52.00 19.29 -0.64
N ASP A 156 53.24 19.34 -0.14
CA ASP A 156 53.46 19.65 1.28
C ASP A 156 53.04 21.09 1.60
N SER A 157 52.99 21.43 2.89
CA SER A 157 52.61 22.76 3.39
C SER A 157 53.52 23.89 2.91
N ASN A 158 54.69 23.58 2.33
CA ASN A 158 55.61 24.53 1.69
C ASN A 158 55.52 24.48 0.14
N GLY A 159 54.48 23.82 -0.40
CA GLY A 159 54.23 23.68 -1.83
C GLY A 159 55.25 22.82 -2.58
N LYS A 160 56.02 21.96 -1.90
CA LYS A 160 56.91 21.02 -2.59
C LYS A 160 56.15 19.74 -2.95
N LEU A 161 56.39 19.23 -4.16
CA LEU A 161 55.73 18.05 -4.69
C LEU A 161 56.29 16.78 -4.02
N TRP A 162 55.37 15.88 -3.68
CA TRP A 162 55.64 14.50 -3.30
C TRP A 162 54.94 13.57 -4.30
N ILE A 163 55.60 12.49 -4.69
CA ILE A 163 55.10 11.51 -5.66
C ILE A 163 55.40 10.08 -5.19
N TRP A 164 54.49 9.15 -5.48
CA TRP A 164 54.67 7.71 -5.29
C TRP A 164 53.75 6.90 -6.22
N GLY A 165 53.91 5.57 -6.21
CA GLY A 165 53.25 4.63 -7.11
C GLY A 165 54.06 4.30 -8.37
N PHE A 166 53.39 3.70 -9.35
CA PHE A 166 53.98 3.14 -10.57
C PHE A 166 54.43 4.19 -11.59
N ARG A 167 55.40 3.81 -12.44
CA ARG A 167 56.04 4.65 -13.49
C ARG A 167 56.66 5.97 -13.00
N THR A 168 56.84 6.12 -11.70
CA THR A 168 57.57 7.23 -11.09
C THR A 168 59.09 7.06 -11.23
N TRP A 169 59.84 8.14 -11.02
CA TRP A 169 61.31 8.12 -10.95
C TRP A 169 61.84 7.94 -9.51
N THR A 170 61.02 7.43 -8.58
CA THR A 170 61.38 7.31 -7.17
C THR A 170 62.19 6.03 -6.89
N PRO A 171 63.08 6.02 -5.87
CA PRO A 171 63.83 4.81 -5.50
C PRO A 171 62.95 3.68 -4.95
N ASP A 172 61.84 4.02 -4.29
CA ASP A 172 60.79 3.11 -3.85
C ASP A 172 59.43 3.67 -4.32
N PRO A 173 58.62 2.92 -5.10
CA PRO A 173 57.30 3.35 -5.52
C PRO A 173 56.23 3.20 -4.42
N TYR A 174 56.50 2.49 -3.32
CA TYR A 174 55.54 2.28 -2.22
C TYR A 174 55.62 3.35 -1.13
N VAL A 175 56.50 4.36 -1.24
CA VAL A 175 56.72 5.40 -0.23
C VAL A 175 56.65 6.81 -0.86
N PRO A 176 55.87 7.76 -0.30
CA PRO A 176 55.86 9.16 -0.71
C PRO A 176 57.26 9.75 -0.73
N SER A 177 57.72 10.16 -1.91
CA SER A 177 59.06 10.69 -2.13
C SER A 177 59.02 12.17 -2.54
N LYS A 178 59.77 13.01 -1.84
CA LYS A 178 59.87 14.45 -2.12
C LYS A 178 60.66 14.70 -3.40
N MET A 179 60.13 15.53 -4.29
CA MET A 179 60.78 15.91 -5.53
C MET A 179 61.28 17.35 -5.49
N GLY A 180 62.54 17.56 -5.88
CA GLY A 180 63.16 18.87 -6.02
C GLY A 180 63.12 19.34 -7.47
N PHE A 181 62.54 20.51 -7.72
CA PHE A 181 62.57 21.20 -9.01
C PHE A 181 63.13 22.60 -8.81
N THR A 182 63.83 23.09 -9.83
CA THR A 182 64.20 24.49 -9.96
C THR A 182 63.48 25.11 -11.15
N ASP A 183 63.27 26.41 -11.12
CA ASP A 183 62.86 27.17 -12.29
C ASP A 183 64.02 27.29 -13.31
N GLY A 184 63.84 28.10 -14.35
CA GLY A 184 64.88 28.38 -15.34
C GLY A 184 66.09 29.18 -14.83
N ASN A 185 66.04 29.72 -13.61
CA ASN A 185 67.10 30.49 -12.97
C ASN A 185 67.89 29.66 -11.95
N GLY A 186 67.32 28.56 -11.45
CA GLY A 186 67.89 27.69 -10.43
C GLY A 186 67.21 27.79 -9.06
N ASP A 187 66.13 28.57 -8.93
CA ASP A 187 65.42 28.77 -7.67
C ASP A 187 64.35 27.68 -7.43
N PRO A 188 64.18 27.13 -6.20
CA PRO A 188 63.33 25.96 -5.99
C PRO A 188 61.82 26.22 -6.16
N VAL A 189 61.19 25.62 -7.18
CA VAL A 189 59.76 25.79 -7.52
C VAL A 189 58.85 25.48 -6.34
N VAL A 190 57.83 26.31 -6.14
CA VAL A 190 56.74 26.11 -5.16
C VAL A 190 55.45 25.99 -5.94
N PHE A 191 54.64 24.97 -5.64
CA PHE A 191 53.32 24.75 -6.23
C PHE A 191 52.21 25.22 -5.31
N GLU A 192 51.13 25.76 -5.88
CA GLU A 192 49.93 26.17 -5.14
C GLU A 192 48.81 25.14 -5.22
N THR A 193 48.48 24.69 -6.43
CA THR A 193 47.46 23.66 -6.64
C THR A 193 47.93 22.59 -7.63
N LEU A 194 47.27 21.44 -7.56
CA LEU A 194 47.63 20.15 -8.15
C LEU A 194 46.31 19.42 -8.44
N GLU A 195 46.15 18.90 -9.65
CA GLU A 195 45.03 18.05 -10.06
C GLU A 195 45.53 16.92 -10.99
N GLY A 196 44.73 15.88 -11.20
CA GLY A 196 45.11 14.71 -12.02
C GLY A 196 43.95 13.78 -12.36
N ASN A 197 44.20 12.81 -13.24
CA ASN A 197 43.22 11.80 -13.68
C ASN A 197 43.83 10.39 -13.67
N GLU A 198 43.50 9.48 -14.59
CA GLU A 198 44.11 8.15 -14.61
C GLU A 198 45.63 8.15 -14.84
N GLU A 199 46.13 8.90 -15.84
CA GLU A 199 47.53 8.84 -16.28
C GLU A 199 48.23 10.22 -16.34
N ASN A 200 47.51 11.33 -16.20
CA ASN A 200 48.06 12.68 -16.19
C ASN A 200 47.98 13.36 -14.81
N GLY A 201 49.00 14.17 -14.50
CA GLY A 201 49.01 15.10 -13.36
C GLY A 201 49.52 16.48 -13.78
N ILE A 202 48.86 17.54 -13.31
CA ILE A 202 49.13 18.94 -13.67
C ILE A 202 49.10 19.83 -12.41
N ALA A 203 49.92 20.88 -12.39
CA ALA A 203 50.00 21.82 -11.28
C ALA A 203 50.07 23.28 -11.77
N ILE A 204 49.78 24.21 -10.85
CA ILE A 204 50.09 25.64 -11.00
C ILE A 204 51.16 26.00 -9.95
N ASP A 205 52.22 26.69 -10.37
CA ASP A 205 53.27 27.20 -9.48
C ASP A 205 52.89 28.52 -8.77
N SER A 206 53.66 28.94 -7.78
CA SER A 206 53.44 30.18 -7.04
C SER A 206 53.77 31.45 -7.85
N THR A 207 54.16 31.30 -9.11
CA THR A 207 54.23 32.38 -10.11
C THR A 207 53.06 32.31 -11.11
N GLN A 208 52.08 31.44 -10.83
CA GLN A 208 50.84 31.24 -11.58
C GLN A 208 51.02 30.58 -12.96
N HIS A 209 52.10 29.85 -13.18
CA HIS A 209 52.34 29.13 -14.44
C HIS A 209 52.02 27.64 -14.33
N ILE A 210 51.60 27.06 -15.47
CA ILE A 210 51.20 25.66 -15.59
C ILE A 210 52.42 24.75 -15.70
N TRP A 211 52.38 23.61 -15.01
CA TRP A 211 53.35 22.52 -15.15
C TRP A 211 52.64 21.19 -15.41
N GLU A 212 53.06 20.47 -16.45
CA GLU A 212 52.80 19.03 -16.57
C GLU A 212 53.72 18.31 -15.57
N ILE A 213 53.14 17.56 -14.65
CA ILE A 213 53.84 16.87 -13.55
C ILE A 213 53.98 15.38 -13.84
N PHE A 214 52.99 14.78 -14.48
CA PHE A 214 53.04 13.37 -14.83
C PHE A 214 52.37 13.16 -16.18
N ASN A 215 53.13 12.55 -17.08
CA ASN A 215 52.73 12.04 -18.38
C ASN A 215 53.67 10.85 -18.66
N SER A 216 53.16 9.77 -19.26
CA SER A 216 53.71 8.40 -19.24
C SER A 216 55.18 8.17 -19.62
N GLN A 217 55.92 9.18 -20.11
CA GLN A 217 57.32 9.08 -20.54
C GLN A 217 58.23 10.28 -20.15
N TYR A 218 57.73 11.35 -19.51
CA TYR A 218 58.47 12.61 -19.36
C TYR A 218 58.52 13.16 -17.94
N MET A 219 59.67 13.71 -17.54
CA MET A 219 59.85 14.44 -16.28
C MET A 219 58.97 15.71 -16.23
N PRO A 220 58.62 16.20 -15.03
CA PRO A 220 57.87 17.44 -14.85
C PRO A 220 58.46 18.63 -15.60
N SER A 221 57.61 19.41 -16.28
CA SER A 221 58.02 20.56 -17.09
C SER A 221 57.00 21.70 -17.09
N ARG A 222 57.51 22.95 -17.11
CA ARG A 222 56.70 24.17 -17.19
C ARG A 222 56.21 24.39 -18.63
N LEU A 223 54.92 24.62 -18.79
CA LEU A 223 54.34 25.04 -20.05
C LEU A 223 54.41 26.57 -20.16
N SER A 224 55.14 27.07 -21.15
CA SER A 224 55.11 28.50 -21.51
C SER A 224 53.93 28.79 -22.42
N VAL A 225 52.92 29.45 -21.86
CA VAL A 225 51.64 29.79 -22.52
C VAL A 225 51.57 31.29 -22.70
N PHE A 226 51.23 31.79 -23.89
CA PHE A 226 51.24 33.23 -24.18
C PHE A 226 49.89 33.73 -24.67
N ASP A 227 49.44 34.87 -24.13
CA ASP A 227 48.34 35.66 -24.67
C ASP A 227 48.91 36.85 -25.44
N GLY A 228 49.07 36.67 -26.76
CA GLY A 228 49.72 37.62 -27.65
C GLY A 228 51.22 37.80 -27.38
N ALA A 229 51.56 38.72 -26.47
CA ALA A 229 52.94 39.09 -26.14
C ALA A 229 53.27 39.02 -24.64
N ALA A 230 52.31 38.64 -23.80
CA ALA A 230 52.50 38.37 -22.38
C ALA A 230 52.41 36.85 -22.12
N GLU A 231 53.16 36.34 -21.15
CA GLU A 231 52.94 34.99 -20.64
C GLU A 231 51.63 34.98 -19.83
N ALA A 232 50.85 33.90 -19.92
CA ALA A 232 49.54 33.79 -19.30
C ALA A 232 49.66 33.24 -17.87
N GLU A 233 49.02 33.93 -16.92
CA GLU A 233 48.96 33.58 -15.51
C GLU A 233 47.62 32.91 -15.18
N PHE A 234 47.62 31.84 -14.39
CA PHE A 234 46.47 30.97 -14.12
C PHE A 234 46.09 30.92 -12.64
N GLN A 235 44.78 30.89 -12.38
CA GLN A 235 44.22 30.79 -11.02
C GLN A 235 43.72 29.37 -10.68
N SER A 236 43.33 28.57 -11.67
CA SER A 236 42.81 27.22 -11.45
C SER A 236 43.00 26.29 -12.65
N ILE A 237 43.05 24.99 -12.37
CA ILE A 237 43.19 23.88 -13.33
C ILE A 237 42.14 22.79 -13.03
N ALA A 238 41.71 22.08 -14.06
CA ALA A 238 40.92 20.85 -13.97
C ALA A 238 41.35 19.86 -15.07
N VAL A 239 41.18 18.56 -14.82
CA VAL A 239 41.56 17.48 -15.74
C VAL A 239 40.37 16.56 -15.97
N GLY A 240 40.16 16.13 -17.21
CA GLY A 240 39.08 15.23 -17.61
C GLY A 240 39.24 13.82 -17.04
N ALA A 241 38.20 13.30 -16.39
CA ALA A 241 38.15 11.99 -15.72
C ALA A 241 38.19 10.75 -16.65
N GLY A 242 38.73 10.85 -17.88
CA GLY A 242 38.67 9.84 -18.94
C GLY A 242 39.57 8.60 -18.77
N TYR A 243 39.26 7.55 -19.54
CA TYR A 243 39.89 6.22 -19.48
C TYR A 243 40.73 5.89 -20.73
N GLY A 244 41.92 5.33 -20.50
CA GLY A 244 42.76 4.72 -21.54
C GLY A 244 43.68 5.68 -22.31
N THR A 245 44.34 5.17 -23.35
CA THR A 245 45.46 5.82 -24.05
C THR A 245 45.02 6.88 -25.07
N GLY A 246 44.24 7.87 -24.62
CA GLY A 246 43.74 8.98 -25.44
C GLY A 246 44.25 10.33 -24.93
N THR A 247 44.07 11.37 -25.75
CA THR A 247 44.44 12.74 -25.38
C THR A 247 43.44 13.28 -24.34
N PHE A 248 43.82 13.30 -23.06
CA PHE A 248 42.94 13.77 -21.98
C PHE A 248 42.60 15.25 -22.10
N LEU A 249 41.34 15.60 -21.84
CA LEU A 249 40.88 16.98 -21.71
C LEU A 249 41.57 17.65 -20.51
N ILE A 250 42.10 18.85 -20.71
CA ILE A 250 42.65 19.71 -19.65
C ILE A 250 42.07 21.11 -19.81
N ILE A 251 41.73 21.72 -18.68
CA ILE A 251 41.04 23.01 -18.59
C ILE A 251 41.80 23.88 -17.59
N ALA A 252 41.99 25.16 -17.91
CA ALA A 252 42.50 26.14 -16.97
C ALA A 252 41.69 27.44 -17.04
N ILE A 253 41.72 28.23 -15.96
CA ILE A 253 41.17 29.59 -15.94
C ILE A 253 42.33 30.56 -15.69
N ASP A 254 42.45 31.58 -16.54
CA ASP A 254 43.45 32.64 -16.36
C ASP A 254 43.06 33.65 -15.25
N ASN A 255 44.02 34.45 -14.81
CA ASN A 255 43.89 35.47 -13.75
C ASN A 255 42.79 36.54 -13.99
N ILE A 256 42.14 36.53 -15.16
CA ILE A 256 41.03 37.41 -15.51
C ILE A 256 39.82 36.61 -16.02
N GLY A 257 39.66 35.36 -15.59
CA GLY A 257 38.44 34.57 -15.74
C GLY A 257 38.18 33.94 -17.12
N ASN A 258 39.11 34.00 -18.08
CA ASN A 258 38.89 33.31 -19.37
C ASN A 258 39.25 31.83 -19.25
N VAL A 259 38.47 30.96 -19.92
CA VAL A 259 38.78 29.54 -20.02
C VAL A 259 39.81 29.26 -21.13
N TRP A 260 40.78 28.42 -20.79
CA TRP A 260 41.73 27.82 -21.72
C TRP A 260 41.52 26.31 -21.70
N THR A 261 41.61 25.66 -22.86
CA THR A 261 41.50 24.19 -22.94
C THR A 261 42.53 23.61 -23.89
N TRP A 262 42.90 22.36 -23.64
CA TRP A 262 43.63 21.52 -24.58
C TRP A 262 43.35 20.05 -24.30
N GLY A 263 43.89 19.17 -25.14
CA GLY A 263 43.61 17.74 -25.12
C GLY A 263 42.72 17.28 -26.27
N GLY A 264 41.99 16.18 -26.06
CA GLY A 264 41.09 15.61 -27.05
C GLY A 264 39.88 16.50 -27.34
N ASN A 265 39.44 16.57 -28.60
CA ASN A 265 38.25 17.35 -29.02
C ASN A 265 37.24 16.55 -29.86
N ASP A 266 37.19 15.23 -29.70
CA ASP A 266 36.38 14.33 -30.53
C ASP A 266 34.86 14.40 -30.27
N GLN A 267 34.42 15.19 -29.30
CA GLN A 267 33.01 15.46 -28.94
C GLN A 267 32.71 16.97 -28.77
N GLY A 268 33.65 17.87 -29.07
CA GLY A 268 33.52 19.32 -28.85
C GLY A 268 33.86 19.81 -27.44
N GLN A 269 34.52 18.98 -26.63
CA GLN A 269 34.81 19.24 -25.22
C GLN A 269 35.80 20.39 -24.96
N LEU A 270 36.52 20.88 -25.98
CA LEU A 270 37.34 22.09 -25.86
C LEU A 270 36.50 23.38 -25.91
N GLY A 271 35.28 23.33 -26.46
CA GLY A 271 34.38 24.49 -26.54
C GLY A 271 34.79 25.54 -27.59
N ASP A 272 35.75 25.23 -28.47
CA ASP A 272 36.24 26.09 -29.56
C ASP A 272 35.30 26.16 -30.79
N GLY A 273 34.11 25.59 -30.68
CA GLY A 273 33.16 25.43 -31.79
C GLY A 273 33.55 24.39 -32.83
N GLN A 274 34.64 23.63 -32.61
CA GLN A 274 35.01 22.47 -33.43
C GLN A 274 34.60 21.17 -32.72
N VAL A 275 34.43 20.10 -33.51
CA VAL A 275 34.13 18.74 -33.01
C VAL A 275 35.13 17.70 -33.54
N SER A 276 36.30 18.16 -33.98
CA SER A 276 37.38 17.29 -34.47
C SER A 276 38.74 17.97 -34.40
N GLY A 277 39.77 17.16 -34.14
CA GLY A 277 41.16 17.61 -34.01
C GLY A 277 41.50 18.05 -32.60
N ASP A 278 42.42 17.33 -31.98
CA ASP A 278 42.95 17.59 -30.63
C ASP A 278 43.81 18.87 -30.58
N ARG A 279 44.12 19.34 -29.37
CA ARG A 279 45.10 20.40 -29.11
C ARG A 279 46.18 19.90 -28.17
N TRP A 280 47.44 20.12 -28.55
CA TRP A 280 48.61 19.66 -27.79
C TRP A 280 49.22 20.75 -26.91
N PHE A 281 48.66 21.97 -26.95
CA PHE A 281 49.07 23.13 -26.17
C PHE A 281 47.82 23.92 -25.75
N PRO A 282 47.83 24.63 -24.60
CA PRO A 282 46.69 25.42 -24.14
C PRO A 282 46.24 26.48 -25.16
N GLU A 283 44.96 26.43 -25.56
CA GLU A 283 44.32 27.45 -26.40
C GLU A 283 43.22 28.19 -25.63
N LYS A 284 43.15 29.52 -25.82
CA LYS A 284 42.20 30.42 -25.17
C LYS A 284 40.87 30.40 -25.92
N ASN A 285 39.82 29.88 -25.29
CA ASN A 285 38.51 29.70 -25.94
C ASN A 285 37.48 30.70 -25.39
N PRO A 286 37.22 31.82 -26.09
CA PRO A 286 36.33 32.86 -25.60
C PRO A 286 34.85 32.43 -25.70
N VAL A 287 34.30 31.90 -24.62
CA VAL A 287 32.85 31.69 -24.46
C VAL A 287 32.15 33.06 -24.42
N LEU A 288 31.06 33.21 -25.17
CA LEU A 288 30.32 34.47 -25.31
C LEU A 288 28.85 34.33 -24.88
N ASP A 289 28.40 35.12 -23.91
CA ASP A 289 26.97 35.33 -23.66
C ASP A 289 26.51 36.56 -24.44
N SER A 290 25.65 36.34 -25.44
CA SER A 290 25.04 37.40 -26.24
C SER A 290 26.06 38.37 -26.89
N GLY A 291 27.28 37.87 -27.15
CA GLY A 291 28.41 38.61 -27.71
C GLY A 291 29.43 39.15 -26.69
N ASN A 292 29.19 38.98 -25.39
CA ASN A 292 30.07 39.44 -24.30
C ASN A 292 30.90 38.27 -23.74
N PRO A 293 32.22 38.42 -23.50
CA PRO A 293 33.04 37.35 -22.90
C PRO A 293 32.55 36.93 -21.52
N VAL A 294 32.30 35.63 -21.35
CA VAL A 294 31.95 35.02 -20.07
C VAL A 294 33.19 34.88 -19.20
N LYS A 295 33.04 35.09 -17.88
CA LYS A 295 34.10 34.98 -16.89
C LYS A 295 33.80 33.84 -15.94
N PHE A 296 34.70 32.86 -15.84
CA PHE A 296 34.50 31.64 -15.06
C PHE A 296 35.19 31.71 -13.70
N ALA A 297 34.45 31.31 -12.67
CA ALA A 297 34.94 31.12 -11.30
C ALA A 297 35.29 29.65 -11.01
N GLN A 298 34.67 28.70 -11.72
CA GLN A 298 34.95 27.27 -11.60
C GLN A 298 34.84 26.57 -12.95
N VAL A 299 35.67 25.54 -13.16
CA VAL A 299 35.58 24.57 -14.26
C VAL A 299 35.78 23.15 -13.72
N SER A 300 35.13 22.16 -14.33
CA SER A 300 35.29 20.75 -14.02
C SER A 300 35.14 19.92 -15.31
N GLY A 301 36.08 19.00 -15.55
CA GLY A 301 36.15 18.19 -16.77
C GLY A 301 35.80 16.73 -16.50
N GLY A 302 34.83 16.20 -17.23
CA GLY A 302 34.49 14.78 -17.20
C GLY A 302 35.30 13.98 -18.21
N ASN A 303 34.80 12.82 -18.65
CA ASN A 303 35.46 12.05 -19.72
C ASN A 303 35.66 12.90 -20.99
N LYS A 304 34.56 13.52 -21.45
CA LYS A 304 34.48 14.33 -22.69
C LYS A 304 33.43 15.44 -22.59
N HIS A 305 33.19 15.96 -21.39
CA HIS A 305 32.22 17.03 -21.14
C HIS A 305 32.80 18.03 -20.14
N VAL A 306 32.29 19.26 -20.14
CA VAL A 306 32.68 20.30 -19.18
C VAL A 306 31.45 20.85 -18.46
N LEU A 307 31.64 21.11 -17.17
CA LEU A 307 30.75 21.88 -16.33
C LEU A 307 31.52 23.10 -15.83
N ALA A 308 30.91 24.28 -15.84
CA ALA A 308 31.55 25.52 -15.37
C ALA A 308 30.53 26.45 -14.66
N LEU A 309 31.02 27.24 -13.71
CA LEU A 309 30.26 28.32 -13.08
C LEU A 309 30.86 29.66 -13.49
N ASP A 310 30.03 30.58 -13.99
CA ASP A 310 30.45 31.96 -14.23
C ASP A 310 30.47 32.80 -12.94
N GLU A 311 31.09 33.99 -12.98
CA GLU A 311 31.21 34.89 -11.82
C GLU A 311 29.86 35.34 -11.22
N ASN A 312 28.75 35.16 -11.92
CA ASN A 312 27.39 35.42 -11.42
C ASN A 312 26.78 34.21 -10.71
N GLY A 313 27.39 33.02 -10.84
CA GLY A 313 26.87 31.75 -10.36
C GLY A 313 26.00 30.99 -11.36
N ASP A 314 25.98 31.38 -12.64
CA ASP A 314 25.22 30.66 -13.66
C ASP A 314 26.01 29.44 -14.15
N MET A 315 25.29 28.33 -14.40
CA MET A 315 25.84 27.07 -14.89
C MET A 315 26.04 27.10 -16.41
N TRP A 316 27.21 26.67 -16.86
CA TRP A 316 27.57 26.53 -18.27
C TRP A 316 28.07 25.13 -18.56
N THR A 317 27.66 24.52 -19.69
CA THR A 317 28.08 23.16 -20.07
C THR A 317 28.36 23.01 -21.56
N TRP A 318 29.23 22.06 -21.92
CA TRP A 318 29.54 21.69 -23.31
C TRP A 318 30.22 20.33 -23.47
N GLY A 319 30.26 19.83 -24.72
CA GLY A 319 30.91 18.59 -25.11
C GLY A 319 29.90 17.43 -25.24
N MET A 320 30.33 16.24 -24.83
CA MET A 320 29.57 14.99 -24.92
C MET A 320 28.33 15.00 -24.02
N ASN A 321 27.17 14.62 -24.57
CA ASN A 321 25.89 14.56 -23.83
C ASN A 321 25.14 13.22 -24.00
N ALA A 322 25.79 12.17 -24.51
CA ALA A 322 25.14 10.90 -24.86
C ALA A 322 24.48 10.17 -23.66
N ALA A 323 24.80 10.54 -22.42
CA ALA A 323 24.20 10.06 -21.18
C ALA A 323 23.37 11.14 -20.45
N GLY A 324 23.21 12.34 -21.01
CA GLY A 324 22.52 13.48 -20.39
C GLY A 324 23.40 14.38 -19.52
N GLN A 325 24.72 14.14 -19.50
CA GLN A 325 25.68 14.79 -18.58
C GLN A 325 25.84 16.31 -18.74
N LEU A 326 25.25 16.96 -19.75
CA LEU A 326 25.23 18.43 -19.84
C LEU A 326 24.11 19.07 -18.99
N GLY A 327 23.12 18.28 -18.54
CA GLY A 327 22.03 18.77 -17.69
C GLY A 327 21.04 19.72 -18.39
N ASP A 328 21.12 19.82 -19.71
CA ASP A 328 20.43 20.79 -20.56
C ASP A 328 19.00 20.37 -20.99
N GLY A 329 18.49 19.27 -20.44
CA GLY A 329 17.23 18.65 -20.85
C GLY A 329 17.33 17.83 -22.14
N THR A 330 18.54 17.64 -22.69
CA THR A 330 18.80 16.88 -23.91
C THR A 330 19.83 15.76 -23.70
N THR A 331 20.02 14.93 -24.74
CA THR A 331 21.15 14.00 -24.85
C THR A 331 22.03 14.34 -26.06
N ILE A 332 22.05 15.62 -26.47
CA ILE A 332 22.70 16.12 -27.68
C ILE A 332 23.98 16.87 -27.30
N ASN A 333 25.09 16.58 -27.98
CA ASN A 333 26.35 17.29 -27.74
C ASN A 333 26.22 18.78 -28.10
N SER A 334 26.57 19.66 -27.16
CA SER A 334 26.38 21.11 -27.27
C SER A 334 27.71 21.87 -27.17
N ALA A 335 27.79 23.02 -27.84
CA ALA A 335 28.83 24.02 -27.62
C ALA A 335 28.59 24.77 -26.28
N PRO A 336 29.54 25.59 -25.79
CA PRO A 336 29.40 26.35 -24.55
C PRO A 336 28.10 27.16 -24.49
N HIS A 337 27.19 26.75 -23.62
CA HIS A 337 25.89 27.39 -23.42
C HIS A 337 25.49 27.38 -21.94
N LYS A 338 24.59 28.29 -21.58
CA LYS A 338 24.07 28.48 -20.22
C LYS A 338 22.89 27.54 -19.96
N VAL A 339 22.90 26.83 -18.85
CA VAL A 339 21.86 25.90 -18.40
C VAL A 339 21.08 26.51 -17.25
N ALA A 340 19.76 26.56 -17.37
CA ALA A 340 18.87 27.00 -16.29
C ALA A 340 18.42 25.79 -15.45
N VAL A 341 18.66 25.83 -14.15
CA VAL A 341 18.31 24.75 -13.21
C VAL A 341 17.14 25.15 -12.31
N SER A 342 16.27 24.20 -11.98
CA SER A 342 15.07 24.46 -11.18
C SER A 342 14.58 23.24 -10.40
N ASP A 343 14.15 23.45 -9.17
CA ASP A 343 13.51 22.46 -8.30
C ASP A 343 12.00 22.74 -8.26
N ASN A 344 11.16 21.77 -8.67
CA ASN A 344 9.70 21.92 -8.69
C ASN A 344 9.20 23.24 -9.34
N GLY A 345 9.88 23.71 -10.40
CA GLY A 345 9.59 24.97 -11.10
C GLY A 345 10.21 26.24 -10.48
N THR A 346 10.91 26.12 -9.36
CA THR A 346 11.64 27.22 -8.70
C THR A 346 13.11 27.22 -9.15
N SER A 347 13.56 28.27 -9.84
CA SER A 347 14.96 28.38 -10.28
C SER A 347 15.93 28.56 -9.11
N PHE A 348 17.12 27.95 -9.21
CA PHE A 348 18.20 28.11 -8.25
C PHE A 348 19.57 28.21 -8.94
N GLN A 349 20.66 28.31 -8.16
CA GLN A 349 22.03 28.29 -8.65
C GLN A 349 22.87 27.29 -7.83
N PHE A 350 23.79 26.60 -8.50
CA PHE A 350 24.83 25.81 -7.83
C PHE A 350 25.95 26.71 -7.27
N VAL A 351 26.61 26.25 -6.19
CA VAL A 351 27.83 26.87 -5.64
C VAL A 351 29.09 26.07 -5.96
N SER A 352 28.93 24.83 -6.42
CA SER A 352 30.01 24.00 -6.96
C SER A 352 29.46 22.99 -7.97
N LEU A 353 30.23 22.72 -9.03
CA LEU A 353 29.99 21.69 -10.03
C LEU A 353 31.14 20.66 -10.02
N THR A 354 30.84 19.40 -10.33
CA THR A 354 31.84 18.32 -10.42
C THR A 354 31.48 17.34 -11.52
N ALA A 355 32.34 17.26 -12.54
CA ALA A 355 32.17 16.38 -13.68
C ALA A 355 32.87 15.04 -13.41
N GLY A 356 32.10 13.96 -13.30
CA GLY A 356 32.61 12.59 -13.33
C GLY A 356 32.78 12.08 -14.77
N PHE A 357 32.91 10.77 -14.95
CA PHE A 357 33.17 10.19 -16.27
C PHE A 357 32.01 10.42 -17.26
N GLU A 358 30.84 9.86 -16.95
CA GLU A 358 29.58 10.04 -17.68
C GLU A 358 28.45 10.51 -16.75
N VAL A 359 28.81 10.91 -15.54
CA VAL A 359 27.95 11.45 -14.47
C VAL A 359 28.44 12.85 -14.11
N SER A 360 27.53 13.67 -13.60
CA SER A 360 27.76 15.08 -13.29
C SER A 360 27.06 15.41 -11.97
N TYR A 361 27.68 16.25 -11.16
CA TYR A 361 27.18 16.62 -9.84
C TYR A 361 27.18 18.13 -9.64
N GLY A 362 26.26 18.60 -8.80
CA GLY A 362 26.19 19.98 -8.33
C GLY A 362 25.91 20.04 -6.83
N LEU A 363 26.38 21.09 -6.17
CA LEU A 363 25.99 21.46 -4.79
C LEU A 363 25.20 22.75 -4.82
N ASP A 364 24.01 22.78 -4.21
CA ASP A 364 23.21 24.01 -4.08
C ASP A 364 23.70 24.90 -2.92
N GLN A 365 23.03 26.03 -2.67
CA GLN A 365 23.44 27.01 -1.65
C GLN A 365 23.30 26.48 -0.20
N ASP A 366 22.51 25.42 0.00
CA ASP A 366 22.39 24.69 1.27
C ASP A 366 23.23 23.39 1.26
N GLY A 367 24.12 23.23 0.27
CA GLY A 367 25.00 22.07 0.13
C GLY A 367 24.27 20.76 -0.18
N ARG A 368 23.01 20.79 -0.63
CA ARG A 368 22.36 19.55 -1.08
C ARG A 368 23.07 19.04 -2.32
N LEU A 369 23.23 17.73 -2.41
CA LEU A 369 23.79 17.07 -3.56
C LEU A 369 22.74 16.96 -4.68
N TRP A 370 23.15 17.27 -5.90
CA TRP A 370 22.39 17.05 -7.12
C TRP A 370 23.23 16.22 -8.09
N SER A 371 22.61 15.39 -8.93
CA SER A 371 23.31 14.67 -9.99
C SER A 371 22.49 14.50 -11.27
N TRP A 372 23.20 14.25 -12.39
CA TRP A 372 22.64 13.94 -13.70
C TRP A 372 23.68 13.20 -14.56
N GLY A 373 23.30 12.78 -15.77
CA GLY A 373 24.10 11.87 -16.59
C GLY A 373 23.69 10.41 -16.42
N LYS A 374 24.67 9.52 -16.30
CA LYS A 374 24.46 8.06 -16.42
C LYS A 374 23.85 7.40 -15.18
N GLN A 375 22.65 6.83 -15.32
CA GLN A 375 21.77 6.46 -14.20
C GLN A 375 22.38 5.59 -13.10
N TYR A 376 23.17 4.55 -13.43
CA TYR A 376 23.73 3.64 -12.40
C TYR A 376 24.69 4.31 -11.39
N MET A 377 25.03 5.59 -11.54
CA MET A 377 25.89 6.36 -10.63
C MET A 377 25.14 7.42 -9.79
N LEU A 378 23.83 7.64 -10.03
CA LEU A 378 23.12 8.85 -9.61
C LEU A 378 22.60 8.86 -8.16
N GLY A 379 23.17 8.08 -7.25
CA GLY A 379 22.85 8.18 -5.82
C GLY A 379 21.45 7.68 -5.41
N ASP A 380 20.66 7.13 -6.34
CA ASP A 380 19.21 6.85 -6.23
C ASP A 380 18.88 5.40 -5.84
N GLY A 381 19.79 4.45 -6.09
CA GLY A 381 19.56 3.01 -5.96
C GLY A 381 19.01 2.32 -7.22
N GLY A 382 18.98 3.02 -8.36
CA GLY A 382 18.43 2.52 -9.62
C GLY A 382 19.40 1.64 -10.41
N ASN A 383 18.98 0.43 -10.76
CA ASN A 383 19.63 -0.39 -11.81
C ASN A 383 19.28 0.12 -13.24
N GLY A 384 19.25 1.45 -13.42
CA GLY A 384 18.89 2.11 -14.66
C GLY A 384 20.01 2.08 -15.69
N SER A 385 19.68 1.69 -16.92
CA SER A 385 20.58 1.75 -18.09
C SER A 385 20.35 2.99 -18.97
N GLY A 386 19.58 3.97 -18.48
CA GLY A 386 19.21 5.19 -19.19
C GLY A 386 20.12 6.40 -18.95
N ALA A 387 19.68 7.51 -19.52
CA ALA A 387 20.35 8.82 -19.52
C ALA A 387 19.49 9.84 -18.77
N GLN A 388 20.08 10.55 -17.81
CA GLN A 388 19.42 11.59 -17.03
C GLN A 388 19.84 12.97 -17.55
N ALA A 389 18.96 13.58 -18.33
CA ALA A 389 19.24 14.83 -19.04
C ALA A 389 19.09 16.11 -18.19
N THR A 390 18.63 16.01 -16.94
CA THR A 390 18.35 17.14 -16.04
C THR A 390 18.86 16.87 -14.63
N PRO A 391 19.41 17.87 -13.91
CA PRO A 391 19.76 17.72 -12.50
C PRO A 391 18.60 17.27 -11.62
N GLU A 392 18.82 16.24 -10.81
CA GLU A 392 17.90 15.79 -9.75
C GLU A 392 18.61 15.79 -8.38
N LYS A 393 17.85 16.08 -7.33
CA LYS A 393 18.34 16.17 -5.94
C LYS A 393 18.54 14.77 -5.37
N ILE A 394 19.68 14.54 -4.74
CA ILE A 394 20.03 13.25 -4.13
C ILE A 394 19.60 13.25 -2.67
N PHE A 395 18.64 12.40 -2.36
CA PHE A 395 18.11 12.19 -1.02
C PHE A 395 18.83 11.03 -0.31
N LEU A 396 19.06 11.19 0.99
CA LEU A 396 19.68 10.18 1.83
C LEU A 396 18.66 9.14 2.32
N GLN A 397 19.15 7.98 2.75
CA GLN A 397 18.31 6.92 3.31
C GLN A 397 18.25 7.02 4.86
N PRO A 398 17.12 7.40 5.46
CA PRO A 398 16.98 7.41 6.92
C PRO A 398 16.80 5.99 7.46
N THR A 399 17.19 5.75 8.71
CA THR A 399 16.79 4.55 9.46
C THR A 399 15.46 4.81 10.15
N VAL A 400 14.44 3.99 9.88
CA VAL A 400 13.13 4.05 10.56
C VAL A 400 12.93 2.78 11.38
N THR A 401 12.53 2.94 12.63
CA THR A 401 12.15 1.84 13.53
C THR A 401 10.80 2.12 14.17
N LEU A 402 10.09 1.06 14.57
CA LEU A 402 8.79 1.13 15.25
C LEU A 402 8.81 0.20 16.46
N GLN A 403 8.26 0.68 17.57
CA GLN A 403 8.06 -0.09 18.81
C GLN A 403 6.69 0.24 19.43
N THR A 404 6.20 -0.68 20.24
CA THR A 404 4.95 -0.58 21.01
C THR A 404 5.25 -0.43 22.51
N SER A 405 4.40 0.27 23.26
CA SER A 405 4.56 0.47 24.71
C SER A 405 4.45 -0.80 25.57
N VAL A 406 3.99 -1.90 24.97
CA VAL A 406 3.87 -3.26 25.52
C VAL A 406 4.09 -4.27 24.38
N ALA A 407 4.31 -5.55 24.66
CA ALA A 407 4.46 -6.59 23.62
C ALA A 407 3.12 -7.16 23.09
N SER A 408 2.06 -7.04 23.89
CA SER A 408 0.67 -7.40 23.57
C SER A 408 -0.28 -6.65 24.50
N SER A 409 -1.57 -6.63 24.20
CA SER A 409 -2.59 -5.98 25.05
C SER A 409 -3.90 -6.77 25.11
N THR A 410 -4.81 -6.33 25.99
CA THR A 410 -6.21 -6.77 26.00
C THR A 410 -7.10 -5.85 25.19
N TYR A 411 -8.29 -6.31 24.78
CA TYR A 411 -9.29 -5.44 24.15
C TYR A 411 -9.65 -4.25 25.06
N LEU A 412 -9.86 -3.08 24.46
CA LEU A 412 -10.02 -1.76 25.12
C LEU A 412 -8.80 -1.21 25.88
N GLN A 413 -7.67 -1.93 25.93
CA GLN A 413 -6.44 -1.42 26.55
C GLN A 413 -5.71 -0.46 25.59
N PRO A 414 -5.46 0.80 26.00
CA PRO A 414 -4.68 1.71 25.19
C PRO A 414 -3.20 1.32 25.13
N ILE A 415 -2.61 1.44 23.94
CA ILE A 415 -1.17 1.29 23.70
C ILE A 415 -0.63 2.55 23.02
N THR A 416 0.68 2.78 23.12
CA THR A 416 1.36 3.82 22.35
C THR A 416 2.31 3.17 21.36
N LEU A 417 2.19 3.57 20.10
CA LEU A 417 3.15 3.31 19.03
C LEU A 417 4.18 4.43 19.04
N THR A 418 5.46 4.08 18.95
CA THR A 418 6.57 5.03 18.89
C THR A 418 7.42 4.70 17.68
N ALA A 419 7.50 5.61 16.72
CA ALA A 419 8.45 5.54 15.63
C ALA A 419 9.70 6.35 15.98
N SER A 420 10.87 5.84 15.60
CA SER A 420 12.14 6.58 15.65
C SER A 420 12.73 6.64 14.25
N VAL A 421 12.93 7.84 13.75
CA VAL A 421 13.54 8.17 12.46
C VAL A 421 14.90 8.82 12.72
N ILE A 422 15.96 8.23 12.18
CA ILE A 422 17.35 8.64 12.41
C ILE A 422 18.02 8.91 11.05
N GLY A 423 18.62 10.09 10.91
CA GLY A 423 19.42 10.48 9.76
C GLY A 423 20.92 10.36 10.04
N ASP A 424 21.70 10.18 8.98
CA ASP A 424 23.17 10.10 9.05
C ASP A 424 23.86 11.49 9.07
N PHE A 425 23.10 12.56 8.77
CA PHE A 425 23.59 13.95 8.80
C PHE A 425 23.03 14.74 9.99
N ASP A 426 21.71 14.68 10.18
CA ASP A 426 20.94 15.44 11.17
C ASP A 426 19.67 14.68 11.62
N THR A 427 18.76 15.35 12.32
CA THR A 427 17.49 14.75 12.79
C THR A 427 16.39 14.97 11.74
N PRO A 428 15.87 13.92 11.08
CA PRO A 428 14.89 14.06 10.00
C PRO A 428 13.57 14.70 10.49
N THR A 429 12.86 15.35 9.57
CA THR A 429 11.78 16.29 9.89
C THR A 429 10.44 15.92 9.25
N GLY A 430 9.34 16.60 9.60
CA GLY A 430 8.02 16.30 9.04
C GLY A 430 7.28 15.20 9.80
N ASN A 431 6.65 14.26 9.08
CA ASN A 431 5.58 13.41 9.63
C ASN A 431 5.82 11.90 9.46
N VAL A 432 5.30 11.14 10.42
CA VAL A 432 5.17 9.67 10.37
C VAL A 432 3.70 9.28 10.43
N GLU A 433 3.26 8.49 9.45
CA GLU A 433 1.98 7.78 9.49
C GLU A 433 2.14 6.45 10.21
N PHE A 434 1.23 6.13 11.14
CA PHE A 434 1.14 4.83 11.78
C PHE A 434 -0.01 4.04 11.17
N ARG A 435 0.27 2.83 10.71
CA ARG A 435 -0.68 1.98 9.99
C ARG A 435 -0.79 0.59 10.62
N ASP A 436 -1.93 -0.07 10.41
CA ASP A 436 -2.15 -1.49 10.72
C ASP A 436 -2.54 -2.21 9.42
N GLY A 437 -1.60 -2.98 8.88
CA GLY A 437 -1.66 -3.38 7.47
C GLY A 437 -1.81 -2.15 6.57
N GLY A 438 -2.93 -2.07 5.84
CA GLY A 438 -3.26 -0.90 5.01
C GLY A 438 -3.94 0.27 5.76
N LEU A 439 -4.56 0.02 6.92
CA LEU A 439 -5.38 1.01 7.63
C LEU A 439 -4.50 2.10 8.27
N LEU A 440 -4.77 3.38 7.99
CA LEU A 440 -4.17 4.50 8.71
C LEU A 440 -4.80 4.62 10.11
N LEU A 441 -3.99 4.43 11.14
CA LEU A 441 -4.38 4.64 12.55
C LEU A 441 -4.29 6.11 12.94
N GLY A 442 -3.35 6.84 12.35
CA GLY A 442 -3.13 8.27 12.57
C GLY A 442 -1.74 8.72 12.12
N THR A 443 -1.53 10.03 12.09
CA THR A 443 -0.28 10.67 11.67
C THR A 443 0.24 11.55 12.80
N SER A 444 1.55 11.54 13.02
CA SER A 444 2.21 12.30 14.10
C SER A 444 3.53 12.88 13.61
N SER A 445 3.82 14.13 13.98
CA SER A 445 5.05 14.81 13.57
C SER A 445 6.26 14.33 14.36
N LEU A 446 7.44 14.34 13.74
CA LEU A 446 8.69 14.08 14.43
C LEU A 446 9.01 15.23 15.40
N ALA A 447 9.23 14.89 16.66
CA ALA A 447 9.82 15.79 17.64
C ALA A 447 11.33 15.94 17.38
N ALA A 448 11.95 16.97 17.94
CA ALA A 448 13.37 17.33 17.73
C ALA A 448 14.41 16.28 18.22
N ASN A 449 13.97 15.11 18.65
CA ASN A 449 14.78 13.93 18.98
C ASN A 449 14.61 12.78 17.96
N GLY A 450 13.94 13.02 16.82
CA GLY A 450 13.68 12.02 15.80
C GLY A 450 12.58 11.02 16.16
N THR A 451 11.70 11.31 17.12
CA THR A 451 10.60 10.40 17.50
C THR A 451 9.23 10.98 17.23
N ALA A 452 8.32 10.13 16.73
CA ALA A 452 6.89 10.41 16.59
C ALA A 452 6.10 9.37 17.40
N THR A 453 4.93 9.74 17.94
CA THR A 453 4.12 8.84 18.77
C THR A 453 2.63 8.93 18.45
N LEU A 454 1.93 7.81 18.61
CA LEU A 454 0.48 7.71 18.48
C LEU A 454 -0.09 6.77 19.55
N THR A 455 -1.06 7.23 20.34
CA THR A 455 -1.79 6.36 21.28
C THR A 455 -3.07 5.84 20.63
N VAL A 456 -3.27 4.53 20.67
CA VAL A 456 -4.39 3.81 20.05
C VAL A 456 -5.16 3.08 21.14
N SER A 457 -6.47 3.29 21.23
CA SER A 457 -7.31 2.87 22.37
C SER A 457 -8.43 1.88 22.05
N SER A 458 -8.60 1.48 20.79
CA SER A 458 -9.74 0.67 20.32
C SER A 458 -9.36 -0.38 19.26
N LEU A 459 -8.15 -0.94 19.37
CA LEU A 459 -7.74 -2.10 18.55
C LEU A 459 -8.68 -3.28 18.79
N GLN A 460 -9.08 -3.99 17.73
CA GLN A 460 -9.96 -5.15 17.83
C GLN A 460 -9.20 -6.40 18.32
N PRO A 461 -9.87 -7.44 18.85
CA PRO A 461 -9.19 -8.68 19.21
C PRO A 461 -8.64 -9.40 17.97
N GLY A 462 -7.35 -9.73 17.97
CA GLY A 462 -6.69 -10.40 16.85
C GLY A 462 -5.18 -10.12 16.75
N THR A 463 -4.62 -10.44 15.59
CA THR A 463 -3.25 -10.11 15.21
C THR A 463 -3.24 -8.84 14.36
N HIS A 464 -2.44 -7.87 14.78
CA HIS A 464 -2.16 -6.62 14.07
C HIS A 464 -0.78 -6.67 13.42
N ALA A 465 -0.58 -5.86 12.39
CA ALA A 465 0.67 -5.75 11.64
C ALA A 465 1.02 -4.27 11.49
N PHE A 466 1.59 -3.68 12.56
CA PHE A 466 1.85 -2.25 12.59
C PHE A 466 3.03 -1.86 11.70
N THR A 467 2.90 -0.75 10.98
CA THR A 467 4.01 -0.10 10.28
C THR A 467 4.04 1.39 10.58
N ALA A 468 5.24 1.97 10.52
CA ALA A 468 5.46 3.40 10.54
C ALA A 468 6.00 3.83 9.17
N HIS A 469 5.28 4.69 8.47
CA HIS A 469 5.71 5.29 7.21
C HIS A 469 6.16 6.72 7.46
N TYR A 470 7.46 6.94 7.41
CA TYR A 470 8.06 8.27 7.34
C TYR A 470 7.89 8.85 5.94
N ALA A 471 7.31 10.04 5.82
CA ALA A 471 6.94 10.63 4.53
C ALA A 471 8.13 11.20 3.73
N GLY A 472 9.33 11.31 4.32
CA GLY A 472 10.45 12.02 3.74
C GLY A 472 10.45 13.53 4.06
N ASP A 473 11.56 14.19 3.76
CA ASP A 473 11.73 15.65 3.81
C ASP A 473 12.72 16.13 2.73
N ASP A 474 13.21 17.37 2.81
CA ASP A 474 14.14 17.96 1.83
C ASP A 474 15.51 17.25 1.74
N PHE A 475 15.81 16.32 2.64
CA PHE A 475 17.09 15.62 2.73
C PHE A 475 16.96 14.09 2.72
N TYR A 476 15.85 13.52 3.22
CA TYR A 476 15.69 12.08 3.41
C TYR A 476 14.51 11.50 2.62
N LEU A 477 14.76 10.33 2.00
CA LEU A 477 13.73 9.53 1.33
C LEU A 477 12.63 9.06 2.29
N ALA A 478 11.40 9.04 1.79
CA ALA A 478 10.27 8.39 2.44
C ALA A 478 10.58 6.90 2.70
N ARG A 479 10.28 6.41 3.91
CA ARG A 479 10.63 5.03 4.30
C ARG A 479 9.62 4.42 5.27
N THR A 480 9.21 3.20 4.99
CA THR A 480 8.32 2.41 5.85
C THR A 480 9.12 1.37 6.64
N THR A 481 8.71 1.10 7.87
CA THR A 481 9.23 -0.06 8.63
C THR A 481 8.73 -1.38 8.04
N SER A 482 9.40 -2.48 8.38
CA SER A 482 8.77 -3.80 8.32
C SER A 482 7.57 -3.90 9.26
N ASN A 483 6.72 -4.91 9.05
CA ASN A 483 5.54 -5.16 9.87
C ASN A 483 5.94 -5.59 11.30
N LEU A 484 5.61 -4.77 12.30
CA LEU A 484 5.65 -5.13 13.71
C LEU A 484 4.37 -5.91 14.05
N ALA A 485 4.49 -7.23 14.15
CA ALA A 485 3.38 -8.10 14.56
C ALA A 485 3.02 -7.85 16.04
N PHE A 486 1.74 -7.62 16.31
CA PHE A 486 1.23 -7.33 17.66
C PHE A 486 -0.06 -8.12 17.94
N GLN A 487 -0.30 -8.49 19.20
CA GLN A 487 -1.45 -9.33 19.59
C GLN A 487 -2.37 -8.61 20.57
N VAL A 488 -3.68 -8.62 20.28
CA VAL A 488 -4.74 -8.13 21.16
C VAL A 488 -5.66 -9.29 21.51
N THR A 489 -5.74 -9.65 22.79
CA THR A 489 -6.63 -10.73 23.26
C THR A 489 -7.93 -10.18 23.84
N MET A 490 -9.02 -10.93 23.72
CA MET A 490 -10.21 -10.67 24.55
C MET A 490 -9.84 -10.84 26.04
N PRO A 491 -10.36 -9.99 26.94
CA PRO A 491 -10.28 -10.22 28.38
C PRO A 491 -11.24 -11.33 28.83
N ASP A 492 -10.96 -11.93 29.99
CA ASP A 492 -11.83 -12.93 30.61
C ASP A 492 -13.23 -12.37 30.96
N ALA A 493 -14.23 -13.25 30.89
CA ALA A 493 -15.62 -12.89 31.14
C ALA A 493 -15.91 -12.54 32.62
N PRO A 494 -16.93 -11.71 32.91
CA PRO A 494 -17.20 -11.27 34.28
C PRO A 494 -17.52 -12.42 35.23
N VAL A 495 -16.95 -12.41 36.44
CA VAL A 495 -17.26 -13.40 37.48
C VAL A 495 -18.29 -12.83 38.45
N ILE A 496 -19.45 -13.48 38.56
CA ILE A 496 -20.57 -13.06 39.42
C ILE A 496 -20.60 -13.90 40.70
N SER A 497 -20.67 -13.23 41.85
CA SER A 497 -21.02 -13.80 43.15
C SER A 497 -22.40 -13.31 43.59
N ILE A 498 -23.17 -14.17 44.27
CA ILE A 498 -24.48 -13.85 44.85
C ILE A 498 -24.53 -14.38 46.29
N THR A 499 -24.89 -13.52 47.24
CA THR A 499 -24.93 -13.84 48.68
C THR A 499 -26.27 -13.39 49.28
N PRO A 500 -27.15 -14.31 49.73
CA PRO A 500 -28.40 -13.96 50.40
C PRO A 500 -28.15 -13.36 51.80
N SER A 501 -29.01 -12.45 52.24
CA SER A 501 -28.95 -11.84 53.58
C SER A 501 -29.21 -12.85 54.71
N THR A 502 -29.95 -13.93 54.43
CA THR A 502 -30.17 -15.05 55.35
C THR A 502 -30.45 -16.36 54.60
N THR A 503 -30.02 -17.47 55.20
CA THR A 503 -30.38 -18.84 54.79
C THR A 503 -31.29 -19.54 55.80
N ALA A 504 -31.62 -18.88 56.92
CA ALA A 504 -32.62 -19.36 57.88
C ALA A 504 -34.04 -19.18 57.35
N GLN A 505 -35.00 -19.94 57.88
CA GLN A 505 -36.42 -19.76 57.52
C GLN A 505 -36.92 -18.38 57.94
N THR A 506 -37.68 -17.74 57.05
CA THR A 506 -38.20 -16.38 57.20
C THR A 506 -39.60 -16.28 56.57
N ASN A 507 -40.41 -15.33 57.01
CA ASN A 507 -41.62 -14.87 56.33
C ASN A 507 -41.45 -13.47 55.70
N ASP A 508 -40.35 -12.78 56.00
CA ASP A 508 -39.95 -11.51 55.38
C ASP A 508 -39.09 -11.75 54.11
N PRO A 509 -39.07 -10.80 53.14
CA PRO A 509 -38.24 -10.87 51.94
C PRO A 509 -36.74 -11.00 52.22
N ILE A 510 -36.01 -11.61 51.27
CA ILE A 510 -34.56 -11.82 51.35
C ILE A 510 -33.84 -10.92 50.35
N THR A 511 -32.85 -10.16 50.81
CA THR A 511 -31.96 -9.38 49.96
C THR A 511 -30.86 -10.29 49.40
N LEU A 512 -30.75 -10.36 48.07
CA LEU A 512 -29.67 -11.01 47.35
C LEU A 512 -28.61 -9.96 46.99
N ASN A 513 -27.46 -10.00 47.68
CA ASN A 513 -26.32 -9.14 47.39
C ASN A 513 -25.52 -9.72 46.23
N VAL A 514 -25.09 -8.88 45.28
CA VAL A 514 -24.46 -9.27 44.03
C VAL A 514 -23.16 -8.49 43.85
N THR A 515 -22.07 -9.19 43.56
CA THR A 515 -20.84 -8.57 43.08
C THR A 515 -20.42 -9.19 41.75
N ALA A 516 -19.85 -8.38 40.87
CA ALA A 516 -19.27 -8.82 39.61
C ALA A 516 -17.92 -8.14 39.38
N SER A 517 -16.92 -8.90 38.93
CA SER A 517 -15.60 -8.39 38.56
C SER A 517 -15.37 -8.43 37.05
N THR A 518 -14.56 -7.51 36.52
CA THR A 518 -14.13 -7.49 35.11
C THR A 518 -12.61 -7.64 34.99
N TYR A 519 -12.14 -8.07 33.82
CA TYR A 519 -10.74 -8.32 33.51
C TYR A 519 -10.30 -7.49 32.29
N GLY A 520 -8.99 -7.30 32.13
CA GLY A 520 -8.41 -6.41 31.10
C GLY A 520 -8.30 -4.95 31.56
N ILE A 521 -7.27 -4.25 31.09
CA ILE A 521 -7.01 -2.85 31.45
C ILE A 521 -7.89 -1.96 30.55
N GLY A 522 -8.73 -1.11 31.15
CA GLY A 522 -9.69 -0.25 30.43
C GLY A 522 -11.10 -0.85 30.31
N ASN A 523 -11.28 -2.15 30.57
CA ASN A 523 -12.58 -2.80 30.59
C ASN A 523 -13.32 -2.60 31.93
N SER A 524 -14.66 -2.52 31.88
CA SER A 524 -15.53 -2.32 33.05
C SER A 524 -16.93 -2.87 32.78
N LEU A 525 -17.79 -2.96 33.81
CA LEU A 525 -19.17 -3.43 33.65
C LEU A 525 -19.99 -2.47 32.77
N PHE A 526 -20.67 -3.03 31.78
CA PHE A 526 -21.66 -2.35 30.94
C PHE A 526 -23.08 -2.49 31.52
N SER A 527 -23.44 -3.67 32.04
CA SER A 527 -24.72 -3.88 32.71
C SER A 527 -24.66 -5.02 33.73
N LEU A 528 -25.43 -4.89 34.81
CA LEU A 528 -25.67 -5.95 35.80
C LEU A 528 -27.17 -5.99 36.08
N LYS A 529 -27.83 -7.11 35.79
CA LYS A 529 -29.30 -7.26 35.85
C LYS A 529 -29.73 -8.54 36.55
N TRP A 530 -30.99 -8.61 36.97
CA TRP A 530 -31.60 -9.87 37.43
C TRP A 530 -33.01 -10.12 36.86
N LEU A 531 -33.41 -11.40 36.86
CA LEU A 531 -34.75 -11.88 36.51
C LEU A 531 -35.19 -13.00 37.47
N PRO A 532 -36.49 -13.06 37.86
CA PRO A 532 -37.06 -14.23 38.51
C PRO A 532 -37.21 -15.38 37.49
N GLY A 533 -36.89 -16.60 37.90
CA GLY A 533 -36.83 -17.77 37.05
C GLY A 533 -35.42 -18.12 36.56
N ASP A 534 -35.34 -19.24 35.85
CA ASP A 534 -34.09 -19.90 35.48
C ASP A 534 -33.72 -19.62 34.01
N HIS A 535 -32.92 -18.57 33.78
CA HIS A 535 -32.75 -17.95 32.45
C HIS A 535 -31.36 -18.16 31.83
N GLY A 536 -31.28 -17.95 30.53
CA GLY A 536 -30.04 -17.73 29.78
C GLY A 536 -29.82 -16.25 29.46
N ALA A 537 -28.61 -15.89 29.02
CA ALA A 537 -28.23 -14.50 28.76
C ALA A 537 -29.16 -13.77 27.77
N THR A 538 -29.69 -14.48 26.77
CA THR A 538 -30.63 -13.94 25.76
C THR A 538 -31.92 -13.37 26.35
N ALA A 539 -32.35 -13.79 27.54
CA ALA A 539 -33.52 -13.22 28.21
C ALA A 539 -33.32 -11.75 28.63
N PHE A 540 -32.08 -11.32 28.84
CA PHE A 540 -31.72 -9.98 29.33
C PHE A 540 -31.60 -8.92 28.22
N ALA A 541 -31.73 -9.33 26.95
CA ALA A 541 -31.65 -8.46 25.78
C ALA A 541 -32.77 -7.39 25.71
N GLY A 542 -33.92 -7.66 26.33
CA GLY A 542 -35.05 -6.73 26.41
C GLY A 542 -35.78 -6.72 27.76
N ALA A 543 -35.25 -7.41 28.77
CA ALA A 543 -35.85 -7.54 30.09
C ALA A 543 -34.78 -7.55 31.20
N GLY A 544 -35.24 -7.77 32.44
CA GLY A 544 -34.42 -7.79 33.65
C GLY A 544 -34.27 -6.44 34.30
N THR A 545 -34.33 -6.43 35.63
CA THR A 545 -34.18 -5.23 36.46
C THR A 545 -32.70 -4.90 36.62
N ASP A 546 -32.31 -3.66 36.35
CA ASP A 546 -30.93 -3.18 36.52
C ASP A 546 -30.57 -3.02 37.99
N ILE A 547 -29.39 -3.53 38.36
CA ILE A 547 -28.82 -3.48 39.71
C ILE A 547 -27.34 -3.04 39.69
N LEU A 548 -26.84 -2.50 38.57
CA LEU A 548 -25.44 -2.08 38.41
C LEU A 548 -25.02 -1.03 39.44
N ALA A 549 -25.92 -0.11 39.79
CA ALA A 549 -25.69 0.89 40.83
C ALA A 549 -26.09 0.42 42.25
N ALA A 550 -26.95 -0.60 42.37
CA ALA A 550 -27.50 -1.06 43.64
C ALA A 550 -26.65 -2.16 44.30
N GLY A 551 -26.07 -3.06 43.50
CA GLY A 551 -25.35 -4.24 43.99
C GLY A 551 -26.22 -5.26 44.71
N SER A 552 -27.55 -5.14 44.67
CA SER A 552 -28.48 -6.07 45.34
C SER A 552 -29.90 -5.98 44.80
N PHE A 553 -30.74 -6.95 45.17
CA PHE A 553 -32.20 -6.94 44.97
C PHE A 553 -32.93 -7.79 46.00
N ASP A 554 -34.18 -7.47 46.31
CA ASP A 554 -35.02 -8.23 47.25
C ASP A 554 -35.93 -9.23 46.54
N VAL A 555 -36.12 -10.40 47.17
CA VAL A 555 -37.04 -11.44 46.70
C VAL A 555 -38.02 -11.86 47.79
N ALA A 556 -39.31 -11.94 47.46
CA ALA A 556 -40.40 -12.19 48.40
C ALA A 556 -41.04 -13.58 48.28
N SER A 557 -40.50 -14.46 47.44
CA SER A 557 -40.99 -15.83 47.22
C SER A 557 -39.86 -16.80 46.90
N ASN A 558 -40.06 -18.08 47.21
CA ASN A 558 -39.13 -19.13 46.80
C ASN A 558 -39.11 -19.32 45.27
N GLY A 559 -37.97 -19.77 44.73
CA GLY A 559 -37.75 -20.02 43.30
C GLY A 559 -36.29 -19.84 42.89
N SER A 560 -35.98 -20.12 41.62
CA SER A 560 -34.71 -19.73 41.00
C SER A 560 -34.73 -18.25 40.63
N TYR A 561 -33.58 -17.59 40.77
CA TYR A 561 -33.32 -16.23 40.35
C TYR A 561 -32.02 -16.20 39.54
N THR A 562 -32.03 -15.54 38.39
CA THR A 562 -30.88 -15.42 37.50
C THR A 562 -30.36 -13.99 37.49
N VAL A 563 -29.07 -13.83 37.74
CA VAL A 563 -28.30 -12.59 37.54
C VAL A 563 -27.51 -12.70 36.24
N HIS A 564 -27.43 -11.60 35.49
CA HIS A 564 -26.65 -11.44 34.27
C HIS A 564 -25.69 -10.27 34.42
N ALA A 565 -24.44 -10.45 34.01
CA ALA A 565 -23.43 -9.40 33.96
C ALA A 565 -22.83 -9.33 32.54
N LYS A 566 -22.65 -8.11 32.05
CA LYS A 566 -22.00 -7.81 30.77
C LYS A 566 -20.92 -6.74 30.98
N ASP A 567 -19.77 -6.88 30.33
CA ASP A 567 -18.72 -5.87 30.30
C ASP A 567 -18.70 -5.07 28.98
N TRP A 568 -17.88 -4.01 28.94
CA TRP A 568 -17.70 -3.19 27.74
C TRP A 568 -16.91 -3.91 26.63
N ALA A 569 -16.13 -4.95 26.96
CA ALA A 569 -15.55 -5.85 25.97
C ALA A 569 -16.62 -6.70 25.24
N GLY A 570 -17.82 -6.82 25.81
CA GLY A 570 -18.96 -7.55 25.26
C GLY A 570 -19.11 -8.97 25.79
N ASN A 571 -18.27 -9.39 26.73
CA ASN A 571 -18.39 -10.67 27.43
C ASN A 571 -19.64 -10.69 28.30
N GLU A 572 -20.28 -11.86 28.41
CA GLU A 572 -21.49 -12.04 29.21
C GLU A 572 -21.43 -13.30 30.08
N THR A 573 -21.87 -13.16 31.33
CA THR A 573 -21.99 -14.26 32.30
C THR A 573 -23.39 -14.27 32.89
N VAL A 574 -23.94 -15.47 33.14
CA VAL A 574 -25.13 -15.65 33.99
C VAL A 574 -24.79 -16.46 35.24
N LYS A 575 -25.42 -16.11 36.36
CA LYS A 575 -25.30 -16.81 37.63
C LYS A 575 -26.69 -17.01 38.23
N LYS A 576 -26.98 -18.26 38.62
CA LYS A 576 -28.26 -18.68 39.18
C LYS A 576 -28.12 -18.88 40.68
N ILE A 577 -29.19 -18.59 41.42
CA ILE A 577 -29.35 -18.91 42.84
C ILE A 577 -30.79 -19.37 43.08
N GLU A 578 -30.97 -20.40 43.91
CA GLU A 578 -32.28 -20.89 44.32
C GLU A 578 -32.57 -20.43 45.76
N VAL A 579 -33.76 -19.90 45.99
CA VAL A 579 -34.24 -19.45 47.30
C VAL A 579 -35.38 -20.36 47.73
N VAL A 580 -35.28 -20.96 48.92
CA VAL A 580 -36.18 -22.02 49.41
C VAL A 580 -36.63 -21.83 50.86
N ASN A 581 -36.22 -20.74 51.50
CA ASN A 581 -36.37 -20.47 52.92
C ASN A 581 -37.45 -19.43 53.29
N ILE A 582 -38.23 -18.94 52.33
CA ILE A 582 -39.39 -18.07 52.57
C ILE A 582 -40.64 -18.94 52.80
N VAL A 583 -41.38 -18.73 53.89
CA VAL A 583 -42.51 -19.58 54.31
C VAL A 583 -43.79 -18.74 54.44
N PRO A 584 -44.84 -18.99 53.63
CA PRO A 584 -46.13 -18.29 53.76
C PRO A 584 -46.91 -18.67 55.02
N LEU A 585 -47.73 -17.74 55.52
CA LEU A 585 -48.70 -18.00 56.59
C LEU A 585 -49.98 -18.66 56.03
N PRO A 586 -50.74 -19.45 56.83
CA PRO A 586 -52.04 -19.98 56.43
C PRO A 586 -53.11 -18.90 56.23
N ASN A 587 -54.12 -19.21 55.42
CA ASN A 587 -55.27 -18.32 55.18
C ASN A 587 -56.28 -18.34 56.34
N ASP A 588 -57.05 -17.26 56.48
CA ASP A 588 -58.15 -17.14 57.44
C ASP A 588 -59.19 -18.25 57.31
N SER A 589 -59.76 -18.68 58.44
CA SER A 589 -60.95 -19.53 58.45
C SER A 589 -62.22 -18.71 58.19
N LEU A 590 -63.17 -19.28 57.44
CA LEU A 590 -64.44 -18.63 57.10
C LEU A 590 -65.63 -19.43 57.63
N ILE A 591 -66.74 -18.76 57.91
CA ILE A 591 -68.04 -19.39 58.17
C ILE A 591 -69.06 -18.96 57.12
N SER A 592 -70.02 -19.82 56.78
CA SER A 592 -71.05 -19.49 55.79
C SER A 592 -72.39 -20.23 56.06
N PRO A 593 -73.53 -19.53 56.11
CA PRO A 593 -73.68 -18.08 55.90
C PRO A 593 -73.18 -17.26 57.11
N LEU A 594 -72.69 -16.05 56.86
CA LEU A 594 -72.32 -15.07 57.90
C LEU A 594 -73.53 -14.40 58.56
N ALA A 595 -74.73 -14.61 58.03
CA ALA A 595 -75.97 -14.10 58.60
C ALA A 595 -77.09 -15.14 58.51
N ALA A 596 -77.98 -15.13 59.50
CA ALA A 596 -79.15 -15.99 59.57
C ALA A 596 -80.32 -15.22 60.21
N SER A 597 -81.52 -15.81 60.17
CA SER A 597 -82.69 -15.30 60.86
C SER A 597 -83.33 -16.37 61.73
N PHE A 598 -83.89 -15.95 62.86
CA PHE A 598 -84.70 -16.78 63.75
C PHE A 598 -85.98 -16.02 64.08
N ASP A 599 -87.14 -16.60 63.79
CA ASP A 599 -88.42 -15.93 64.07
C ASP A 599 -89.07 -16.51 65.33
N LYS A 600 -89.60 -15.64 66.20
CA LYS A 600 -90.30 -16.04 67.43
C LYS A 600 -91.75 -16.44 67.20
N TYR A 601 -92.34 -16.07 66.06
CA TYR A 601 -93.68 -16.46 65.68
C TYR A 601 -93.72 -17.96 65.33
N THR A 602 -94.36 -18.75 66.18
CA THR A 602 -94.43 -20.22 66.07
C THR A 602 -95.28 -20.74 64.90
N GLY A 603 -95.89 -19.85 64.11
CA GLY A 603 -96.54 -20.18 62.85
C GLY A 603 -95.64 -20.07 61.62
N GLU A 604 -94.43 -19.50 61.74
CA GLU A 604 -93.48 -19.38 60.64
C GLU A 604 -92.42 -20.49 60.63
N VAL A 605 -91.91 -20.78 59.43
CA VAL A 605 -90.93 -21.86 59.19
C VAL A 605 -89.58 -21.55 59.88
N ALA A 606 -89.29 -20.27 60.11
CA ALA A 606 -88.04 -19.79 60.71
C ALA A 606 -87.89 -20.03 62.24
N ASN A 607 -88.85 -20.70 62.90
CA ASN A 607 -88.73 -21.08 64.32
C ASN A 607 -87.93 -22.40 64.52
N MET A 608 -86.72 -22.47 63.97
CA MET A 608 -85.85 -23.66 64.00
C MET A 608 -84.39 -23.36 64.38
N ASP A 609 -83.56 -24.40 64.50
CA ASP A 609 -82.13 -24.26 64.82
C ASP A 609 -81.39 -23.58 63.65
N VAL A 610 -80.38 -22.76 63.95
CA VAL A 610 -79.61 -22.00 62.96
C VAL A 610 -78.27 -22.66 62.71
N ALA A 611 -77.99 -23.05 61.47
CA ALA A 611 -76.72 -23.70 61.09
C ALA A 611 -75.82 -22.78 60.25
N THR A 612 -74.50 -22.88 60.46
CA THR A 612 -73.46 -22.32 59.60
C THR A 612 -72.36 -23.36 59.33
N GLY A 613 -71.90 -23.43 58.09
CA GLY A 613 -70.73 -24.21 57.70
C GLY A 613 -69.42 -23.54 58.12
N LEU A 614 -68.37 -24.35 58.31
CA LEU A 614 -67.00 -23.94 58.58
C LEU A 614 -66.10 -24.30 57.38
N THR A 615 -65.30 -23.33 56.92
CA THR A 615 -64.21 -23.52 55.96
C THR A 615 -62.89 -23.21 56.68
N LEU A 616 -62.24 -24.24 57.21
CA LEU A 616 -61.20 -24.08 58.23
C LEU A 616 -59.82 -23.65 57.70
N ASN A 617 -59.50 -23.89 56.43
CA ASN A 617 -58.25 -23.45 55.76
C ASN A 617 -56.91 -23.85 56.46
N GLY A 618 -56.95 -24.83 57.36
CA GLY A 618 -55.80 -25.34 58.11
C GLY A 618 -55.89 -25.17 59.63
N ASN A 619 -56.80 -24.31 60.10
CA ASN A 619 -57.00 -24.02 61.52
C ASN A 619 -58.05 -24.96 62.17
N THR A 620 -58.28 -24.80 63.47
CA THR A 620 -59.42 -25.39 64.20
C THR A 620 -60.32 -24.31 64.80
N LEU A 621 -61.61 -24.63 65.03
CA LEU A 621 -62.51 -23.75 65.78
C LEU A 621 -62.22 -23.88 67.29
N SER A 622 -61.92 -22.76 67.93
CA SER A 622 -61.54 -22.69 69.35
C SER A 622 -62.72 -22.41 70.28
N SER A 623 -63.61 -21.47 69.91
CA SER A 623 -64.76 -21.08 70.74
C SER A 623 -65.85 -20.36 69.94
N ILE A 624 -67.05 -20.27 70.52
CA ILE A 624 -68.14 -19.40 70.07
C ILE A 624 -68.63 -18.56 71.26
N ALA A 625 -68.83 -17.26 71.08
CA ALA A 625 -69.29 -16.35 72.12
C ALA A 625 -70.32 -15.33 71.62
N ASN A 626 -71.27 -14.96 72.49
CA ASN A 626 -72.20 -13.84 72.31
C ASN A 626 -71.71 -12.67 73.16
N GLY A 627 -71.02 -11.71 72.54
CA GLY A 627 -70.24 -10.72 73.27
C GLY A 627 -69.21 -11.38 74.19
N ALA A 628 -69.26 -11.08 75.49
CA ALA A 628 -68.35 -11.66 76.49
C ALA A 628 -68.80 -13.04 77.03
N ALA A 629 -69.97 -13.56 76.64
CA ALA A 629 -70.49 -14.84 77.12
C ALA A 629 -70.16 -15.97 76.14
N ALA A 630 -69.25 -16.87 76.52
CA ALA A 630 -68.99 -18.10 75.76
C ALA A 630 -70.21 -19.02 75.79
N LEU A 631 -70.56 -19.61 74.63
CA LEU A 631 -71.64 -20.58 74.51
C LEU A 631 -71.16 -22.00 74.91
N ALA A 632 -72.05 -22.81 75.45
CA ALA A 632 -71.77 -24.17 75.89
C ALA A 632 -72.02 -25.21 74.76
N PRO A 633 -71.00 -25.99 74.34
CA PRO A 633 -71.18 -27.10 73.41
C PRO A 633 -72.15 -28.15 73.97
N GLY A 634 -73.04 -28.66 73.12
CA GLY A 634 -74.09 -29.61 73.48
C GLY A 634 -75.32 -29.01 74.16
N THR A 635 -75.29 -27.72 74.53
CA THR A 635 -76.40 -27.03 75.24
C THR A 635 -76.91 -25.80 74.46
N ASP A 636 -76.00 -24.94 74.01
CA ASP A 636 -76.33 -23.75 73.22
C ASP A 636 -76.10 -23.97 71.72
N TYR A 637 -75.09 -24.78 71.38
CA TYR A 637 -74.77 -25.18 70.02
C TYR A 637 -74.23 -26.61 69.94
N THR A 638 -74.26 -27.21 68.76
CA THR A 638 -73.56 -28.47 68.45
C THR A 638 -72.63 -28.28 67.25
N VAL A 639 -71.64 -29.15 67.10
CA VAL A 639 -70.73 -29.19 65.95
C VAL A 639 -70.74 -30.60 65.39
N THR A 640 -71.04 -30.75 64.09
CA THR A 640 -71.08 -32.04 63.40
C THR A 640 -70.43 -31.90 62.03
N GLY A 641 -69.30 -32.59 61.83
CA GLY A 641 -68.48 -32.41 60.63
C GLY A 641 -68.02 -30.95 60.46
N SER A 642 -68.21 -30.40 59.26
CA SER A 642 -67.92 -28.99 58.95
C SER A 642 -69.11 -28.04 59.22
N THR A 643 -70.06 -28.39 60.08
CA THR A 643 -71.23 -27.55 60.40
C THR A 643 -71.38 -27.31 61.90
N VAL A 644 -71.65 -26.05 62.26
CA VAL A 644 -72.07 -25.62 63.59
C VAL A 644 -73.56 -25.32 63.57
N THR A 645 -74.30 -25.83 64.54
CA THR A 645 -75.75 -25.61 64.69
C THR A 645 -76.03 -24.96 66.04
N ILE A 646 -76.43 -23.69 66.04
CA ILE A 646 -76.92 -22.93 67.19
C ILE A 646 -78.37 -23.36 67.45
N LEU A 647 -78.65 -23.82 68.66
CA LEU A 647 -79.92 -24.48 68.98
C LEU A 647 -81.03 -23.45 69.25
N LYS A 648 -82.24 -23.70 68.77
CA LYS A 648 -83.40 -22.80 68.97
C LYS A 648 -83.77 -22.60 70.43
N ALA A 649 -83.42 -23.56 71.30
CA ALA A 649 -83.55 -23.42 72.74
C ALA A 649 -82.77 -22.21 73.27
N TYR A 650 -81.56 -21.99 72.75
CA TYR A 650 -80.77 -20.79 73.01
C TYR A 650 -81.40 -19.56 72.33
N LEU A 651 -81.71 -19.63 71.03
CA LEU A 651 -82.21 -18.49 70.24
C LEU A 651 -83.54 -17.92 70.76
N MET A 652 -84.45 -18.76 71.29
CA MET A 652 -85.70 -18.30 71.92
C MET A 652 -85.46 -17.38 73.13
N THR A 653 -84.35 -17.54 73.85
CA THR A 653 -84.02 -16.70 75.03
C THR A 653 -83.46 -15.33 74.66
N GLN A 654 -82.88 -15.19 73.46
CA GLN A 654 -82.25 -13.96 73.01
C GLN A 654 -83.31 -12.89 72.62
N PRO A 655 -83.04 -11.58 72.77
CA PRO A 655 -84.02 -10.54 72.49
C PRO A 655 -84.37 -10.43 70.99
N VAL A 656 -85.54 -9.86 70.67
CA VAL A 656 -85.90 -9.45 69.31
C VAL A 656 -84.98 -8.29 68.89
N GLY A 657 -84.40 -8.38 67.71
CA GLY A 657 -83.25 -7.56 67.28
C GLY A 657 -82.07 -8.43 66.83
N THR A 658 -80.89 -7.84 66.70
CA THR A 658 -79.71 -8.54 66.18
C THR A 658 -78.85 -9.14 67.29
N THR A 659 -78.60 -10.45 67.21
CA THR A 659 -77.61 -11.16 68.03
C THR A 659 -76.38 -11.49 67.18
N SER A 660 -75.17 -11.21 67.66
CA SER A 660 -73.93 -11.52 66.92
C SER A 660 -73.08 -12.51 67.71
N LEU A 661 -72.75 -13.63 67.08
CA LEU A 661 -71.94 -14.70 67.64
C LEU A 661 -70.55 -14.68 67.00
N THR A 662 -69.51 -14.45 67.80
CA THR A 662 -68.11 -14.49 67.36
C THR A 662 -67.60 -15.92 67.41
N PHE A 663 -66.95 -16.37 66.33
CA PHE A 663 -66.32 -17.66 66.14
C PHE A 663 -64.80 -17.43 66.09
N THR A 664 -64.10 -17.90 67.12
CA THR A 664 -62.63 -17.74 67.26
C THR A 664 -61.93 -19.02 66.81
N PHE A 665 -60.85 -18.89 66.04
CA PHE A 665 -60.10 -20.01 65.48
C PHE A 665 -58.68 -20.13 66.08
N SER A 666 -57.95 -21.18 65.73
CA SER A 666 -56.54 -21.37 66.17
C SER A 666 -55.55 -20.43 65.46
N GLY A 667 -56.00 -19.70 64.44
CA GLY A 667 -55.23 -18.78 63.62
C GLY A 667 -56.15 -18.07 62.62
N GLY A 668 -55.70 -16.92 62.12
CA GLY A 668 -56.51 -16.03 61.28
C GLY A 668 -57.50 -15.14 62.06
N ALA A 669 -58.34 -14.40 61.33
CA ALA A 669 -59.30 -13.46 61.88
C ALA A 669 -60.63 -14.11 62.30
N ASP A 670 -61.10 -13.75 63.50
CA ASP A 670 -62.40 -14.16 64.05
C ASP A 670 -63.57 -13.82 63.11
N GLN A 671 -64.49 -14.77 62.96
CA GLN A 671 -65.67 -14.64 62.10
C GLN A 671 -66.90 -14.33 62.94
N THR A 672 -67.88 -13.60 62.39
CA THR A 672 -69.12 -13.25 63.13
C THR A 672 -70.36 -13.74 62.41
N LEU A 673 -71.11 -14.65 63.04
CA LEU A 673 -72.45 -15.05 62.61
C LEU A 673 -73.47 -14.08 63.18
N THR A 674 -74.15 -13.33 62.32
CA THR A 674 -75.16 -12.34 62.72
C THR A 674 -76.56 -12.92 62.56
N ILE A 675 -77.23 -13.20 63.68
CA ILE A 675 -78.57 -13.78 63.73
C ILE A 675 -79.59 -12.66 64.00
N ALA A 676 -80.41 -12.35 62.99
CA ALA A 676 -81.54 -11.43 63.12
C ALA A 676 -82.74 -12.16 63.76
N ILE A 677 -83.14 -11.74 64.96
CA ILE A 677 -84.24 -12.33 65.71
C ILE A 677 -85.50 -11.49 65.49
N GLY A 678 -86.48 -12.07 64.78
CA GLY A 678 -87.65 -11.36 64.25
C GLY A 678 -89.00 -11.83 64.79
N ASP A 679 -90.04 -11.16 64.30
CA ASP A 679 -91.47 -11.45 64.51
C ASP A 679 -92.25 -10.94 63.26
N SER A 680 -92.32 -11.77 62.22
CA SER A 680 -92.52 -11.33 60.81
C SER A 680 -93.97 -11.14 60.33
N THR A 681 -94.73 -10.26 60.99
CA THR A 681 -96.04 -9.83 60.47
C THR A 681 -95.90 -8.93 59.18
N PRO A 682 -96.58 -9.19 58.02
CA PRO A 682 -95.98 -8.90 56.67
C PRO A 682 -96.52 -7.74 55.75
N SER A 683 -95.70 -7.24 54.76
CA SER A 683 -96.05 -6.42 53.53
C SER A 683 -94.86 -6.19 52.47
N PRO A 684 -95.04 -5.69 51.18
CA PRO A 684 -94.15 -5.95 49.94
C PRO A 684 -93.54 -4.79 49.00
N THR A 685 -92.68 -5.04 47.91
CA THR A 685 -91.80 -4.05 47.05
C THR A 685 -91.34 -4.36 45.51
N PRO A 686 -90.64 -3.46 44.69
CA PRO A 686 -90.29 -3.55 43.17
C PRO A 686 -88.87 -3.03 42.51
N THR A 687 -88.59 -2.98 41.14
CA THR A 687 -87.29 -2.55 40.36
C THR A 687 -87.38 -2.29 38.76
N PRO A 688 -86.43 -2.33 37.70
CA PRO A 688 -84.97 -1.92 37.30
C PRO A 688 -84.46 -1.56 35.75
N THR A 689 -83.27 -0.88 35.46
CA THR A 689 -82.14 -0.94 34.34
C THR A 689 -81.92 -0.10 32.91
N PRO A 690 -81.01 -0.33 31.82
CA PRO A 690 -80.20 0.70 30.95
C PRO A 690 -79.92 0.54 29.34
N SER A 691 -78.96 1.25 28.58
CA SER A 691 -78.11 0.85 27.28
C SER A 691 -77.28 1.90 26.29
N ALA A 692 -76.75 1.59 25.00
CA ALA A 692 -75.47 2.07 24.18
C ALA A 692 -75.33 2.60 22.59
N THR A 693 -74.27 2.32 21.68
CA THR A 693 -73.47 3.23 20.63
C THR A 693 -73.20 3.15 18.97
N PRO A 694 -71.98 3.02 18.21
CA PRO A 694 -71.42 3.84 16.96
C PRO A 694 -70.72 3.26 15.55
N SER A 695 -70.05 4.01 14.54
CA SER A 695 -69.42 3.58 13.13
C SER A 695 -68.41 4.48 12.14
N PRO A 696 -67.76 4.05 10.93
CA PRO A 696 -66.60 4.63 9.99
C PRO A 696 -66.65 4.60 8.32
N THR A 697 -65.74 4.78 7.21
CA THR A 697 -64.26 5.14 6.72
C THR A 697 -63.79 5.76 5.23
N PRO A 698 -63.09 5.18 4.10
CA PRO A 698 -61.92 5.78 3.19
C PRO A 698 -61.69 5.62 1.54
N THR A 699 -60.62 6.17 0.74
CA THR A 699 -60.22 5.99 -0.82
C THR A 699 -58.86 6.67 -1.53
N ALA A 700 -58.24 6.33 -2.77
CA ALA A 700 -57.02 6.95 -3.58
C ALA A 700 -56.57 6.56 -5.15
N THR A 701 -55.40 7.00 -5.85
CA THR A 701 -54.48 6.42 -7.06
C THR A 701 -53.51 7.25 -8.19
N PRO A 702 -53.10 6.96 -9.55
CA PRO A 702 -51.73 7.15 -10.37
C PRO A 702 -51.59 7.79 -11.91
N ILE A 703 -50.62 7.79 -12.98
CA ILE A 703 -49.30 7.14 -13.60
C ILE A 703 -48.09 7.87 -14.54
N PRO A 704 -47.87 7.91 -15.96
CA PRO A 704 -46.57 7.70 -16.86
C PRO A 704 -46.06 8.72 -18.06
N SER A 705 -45.10 8.72 -19.12
CA SER A 705 -43.91 8.04 -19.94
C SER A 705 -43.05 9.04 -20.97
N GLN A 706 -42.10 8.94 -22.02
CA GLN A 706 -41.20 8.04 -22.97
C GLN A 706 -40.00 8.75 -23.92
N ASN A 707 -39.26 8.17 -25.00
CA ASN A 707 -37.99 8.65 -25.86
C ASN A 707 -37.69 7.97 -27.33
N PRO A 708 -36.58 7.90 -28.29
CA PRO A 708 -35.17 8.48 -28.75
C PRO A 708 -34.61 8.50 -30.34
N ALA A 709 -33.27 8.76 -30.78
CA ALA A 709 -32.41 8.43 -32.11
C ALA A 709 -31.48 9.56 -32.89
N SER A 710 -30.50 9.59 -33.93
CA SER A 710 -29.50 8.84 -34.93
C SER A 710 -28.55 9.85 -35.86
N THR A 711 -27.56 9.80 -36.89
CA THR A 711 -26.63 9.02 -37.94
C THR A 711 -25.66 9.96 -38.90
N SER A 712 -24.52 9.80 -39.75
CA SER A 712 -23.36 8.87 -40.33
C SER A 712 -22.08 9.47 -41.21
N SER A 713 -20.83 8.82 -41.41
CA SER A 713 -19.85 8.64 -42.65
C SER A 713 -18.22 8.90 -42.75
N ASN A 714 -17.45 8.53 -43.86
CA ASN A 714 -15.91 8.32 -44.05
C ASN A 714 -15.15 8.65 -45.43
N GLU A 715 -13.76 8.62 -45.54
CA GLU A 715 -12.91 8.35 -46.80
C GLU A 715 -11.35 8.03 -46.63
N ARG A 716 -10.64 7.29 -47.55
CA ARG A 716 -9.16 6.87 -47.55
C ARG A 716 -8.47 6.97 -48.94
N PRO A 717 -7.13 7.12 -49.09
CA PRO A 717 -6.24 5.94 -49.29
C PRO A 717 -4.79 6.07 -48.75
N ASN A 718 -4.18 5.00 -48.20
CA ASN A 718 -2.81 5.06 -47.63
C ASN A 718 -2.16 3.69 -47.25
N TYR A 719 -2.65 2.54 -47.74
CA TYR A 719 -2.43 1.24 -47.06
C TYR A 719 -2.33 0.05 -48.04
N GLN A 720 -1.63 -1.00 -47.64
CA GLN A 720 -1.53 -2.28 -48.36
C GLN A 720 -2.36 -3.37 -47.65
N ILE A 721 -2.92 -4.32 -48.41
CA ILE A 721 -3.64 -5.49 -47.90
C ILE A 721 -3.03 -6.77 -48.48
N VAL A 722 -2.89 -7.81 -47.67
CA VAL A 722 -2.45 -9.16 -48.04
C VAL A 722 -3.36 -10.19 -47.36
N THR A 723 -3.58 -11.38 -47.94
CA THR A 723 -4.17 -12.52 -47.22
C THR A 723 -3.12 -13.63 -47.09
N ASP A 724 -2.96 -14.20 -45.89
CA ASP A 724 -2.01 -15.29 -45.67
C ASP A 724 -2.64 -16.69 -45.92
N SER A 725 -1.84 -17.74 -45.72
CA SER A 725 -2.24 -19.13 -45.97
C SER A 725 -3.25 -19.70 -44.97
N SER A 726 -3.50 -19.03 -43.84
CA SER A 726 -4.57 -19.38 -42.89
C SER A 726 -5.93 -18.76 -43.28
N GLY A 727 -5.94 -17.75 -44.16
CA GLY A 727 -7.12 -16.96 -44.48
C GLY A 727 -7.25 -15.66 -43.68
N LYS A 728 -6.33 -15.42 -42.73
CA LYS A 728 -6.16 -14.13 -42.04
C LYS A 728 -5.75 -13.04 -43.03
N VAL A 729 -6.40 -11.88 -42.92
CA VAL A 729 -6.14 -10.72 -43.78
C VAL A 729 -5.29 -9.72 -43.03
N VAL A 730 -4.18 -9.27 -43.62
CA VAL A 730 -3.22 -8.35 -43.01
C VAL A 730 -3.22 -7.02 -43.75
N ILE A 731 -3.63 -5.96 -43.06
CA ILE A 731 -3.45 -4.56 -43.46
C ILE A 731 -2.05 -4.13 -42.99
N ILE A 732 -1.16 -3.87 -43.94
CA ILE A 732 0.18 -3.36 -43.68
C ILE A 732 0.14 -1.83 -43.78
N VAL A 733 0.65 -1.17 -42.75
CA VAL A 733 0.58 0.28 -42.57
C VAL A 733 1.91 0.93 -42.96
N ALA A 734 1.88 1.91 -43.88
CA ALA A 734 3.07 2.66 -44.24
C ALA A 734 3.36 3.76 -43.17
N PRO A 735 4.62 4.02 -42.79
CA PRO A 735 4.93 5.03 -41.76
C PRO A 735 4.46 6.46 -42.09
N SER A 736 4.33 6.81 -43.38
CA SER A 736 3.86 8.11 -43.86
C SER A 736 2.38 8.43 -43.59
N VAL A 737 1.69 7.56 -42.85
CA VAL A 737 0.24 7.59 -42.63
C VAL A 737 -0.12 7.55 -41.14
N LEU A 738 0.91 7.45 -40.30
CA LEU A 738 0.90 7.80 -38.89
C LEU A 738 1.07 9.31 -38.76
N ALA A 739 0.27 9.95 -37.91
CA ALA A 739 0.41 11.35 -37.56
C ALA A 739 0.94 11.49 -36.12
N THR A 740 2.04 12.21 -35.92
CA THR A 740 2.50 12.60 -34.59
C THR A 740 1.55 13.65 -34.02
N GLU A 741 0.74 13.28 -33.03
CA GLU A 741 -0.03 14.22 -32.22
C GLU A 741 0.61 14.38 -30.82
N LYS A 742 0.27 15.45 -30.11
CA LYS A 742 0.64 15.64 -28.70
C LYS A 742 -0.55 15.39 -27.79
N LYS A 743 -0.30 14.71 -26.66
CA LYS A 743 -1.23 14.61 -25.54
C LYS A 743 -1.32 15.94 -24.77
N PRO A 744 -2.32 16.12 -23.88
CA PRO A 744 -2.41 17.27 -22.97
C PRO A 744 -1.20 17.42 -22.02
N ASP A 745 -0.54 16.32 -21.67
CA ASP A 745 0.71 16.30 -20.87
C ASP A 745 1.97 16.72 -21.67
N GLY A 746 1.84 16.96 -22.98
CA GLY A 746 2.93 17.37 -23.86
C GLY A 746 3.74 16.24 -24.49
N THR A 747 3.52 14.97 -24.12
CA THR A 747 4.15 13.81 -24.78
C THR A 747 3.61 13.62 -26.20
N ASN A 748 4.40 12.97 -27.06
CA ASN A 748 4.02 12.66 -28.43
C ASN A 748 3.41 11.24 -28.51
N TYR A 749 2.38 11.04 -29.33
CA TYR A 749 1.86 9.72 -29.70
C TYR A 749 1.63 9.63 -31.21
N GLN A 750 1.67 8.42 -31.77
CA GLN A 750 1.39 8.22 -33.20
C GLN A 750 -0.06 7.79 -33.42
N LYS A 751 -0.77 8.52 -34.27
CA LYS A 751 -2.19 8.29 -34.55
C LYS A 751 -2.39 7.74 -35.96
N LEU A 752 -3.15 6.65 -36.05
CA LEU A 752 -3.48 5.96 -37.28
C LEU A 752 -4.99 6.00 -37.53
N ILE A 753 -5.45 6.86 -38.44
CA ILE A 753 -6.86 6.89 -38.82
C ILE A 753 -7.11 5.86 -39.93
N VAL A 754 -8.07 4.94 -39.71
CA VAL A 754 -8.35 3.77 -40.55
C VAL A 754 -9.70 3.84 -41.30
N PRO A 755 -9.87 4.73 -42.29
CA PRO A 755 -11.15 4.89 -42.97
C PRO A 755 -11.71 3.66 -43.69
N GLU A 756 -13.05 3.66 -43.82
CA GLU A 756 -13.91 2.56 -44.28
C GLU A 756 -13.42 1.81 -45.52
N SER A 757 -13.00 2.53 -46.57
CA SER A 757 -12.85 1.96 -47.91
C SER A 757 -11.88 0.77 -47.95
N ILE A 758 -10.82 0.81 -47.15
CA ILE A 758 -9.82 -0.26 -47.08
C ILE A 758 -10.12 -1.28 -45.96
N LEU A 759 -10.76 -0.88 -44.85
CA LEU A 759 -11.19 -1.85 -43.83
C LEU A 759 -12.30 -2.76 -44.41
N ASN A 760 -13.20 -2.20 -45.21
CA ASN A 760 -14.19 -2.94 -46.00
C ASN A 760 -13.53 -3.75 -47.15
N GLN A 761 -12.46 -3.25 -47.78
CA GLN A 761 -11.70 -4.02 -48.78
C GLN A 761 -10.95 -5.21 -48.16
N ALA A 762 -10.49 -5.09 -46.91
CA ALA A 762 -9.88 -6.19 -46.17
C ALA A 762 -10.94 -7.23 -45.76
N ALA A 763 -12.12 -6.77 -45.29
CA ALA A 763 -13.26 -7.64 -45.03
C ALA A 763 -13.69 -8.46 -46.25
N GLY A 764 -13.69 -7.84 -47.44
CA GLY A 764 -13.95 -8.51 -48.72
C GLY A 764 -12.91 -9.56 -49.15
N GLN A 765 -11.80 -9.72 -48.41
CA GLN A 765 -10.79 -10.76 -48.63
C GLN A 765 -10.82 -11.89 -47.59
N LEU A 766 -11.66 -11.80 -46.56
CA LEU A 766 -11.82 -12.85 -45.55
C LEU A 766 -12.33 -14.14 -46.20
N LYS A 767 -11.63 -15.25 -45.91
CA LYS A 767 -11.95 -16.60 -46.43
C LYS A 767 -12.27 -17.62 -45.36
N ASP A 768 -11.72 -17.46 -44.15
CA ASP A 768 -12.15 -18.23 -42.99
C ASP A 768 -13.48 -17.66 -42.48
N THR A 769 -14.52 -18.50 -42.47
CA THR A 769 -15.85 -18.17 -41.95
C THR A 769 -16.05 -18.64 -40.49
N ALA A 770 -15.12 -19.42 -39.94
CA ALA A 770 -15.13 -19.86 -38.54
C ALA A 770 -14.37 -18.86 -37.65
N ASN A 771 -13.14 -18.49 -38.03
CA ASN A 771 -12.29 -17.54 -37.30
C ASN A 771 -11.76 -16.39 -38.20
N PRO A 772 -12.63 -15.54 -38.78
CA PRO A 772 -12.20 -14.41 -39.60
C PRO A 772 -11.40 -13.37 -38.79
N ILE A 773 -10.12 -13.18 -39.14
CA ILE A 773 -9.25 -12.17 -38.51
C ILE A 773 -8.75 -11.15 -39.56
N ILE A 774 -8.92 -9.86 -39.26
CA ILE A 774 -8.24 -8.74 -39.92
C ILE A 774 -7.17 -8.21 -38.97
N LEU A 775 -5.89 -8.31 -39.34
CA LEU A 775 -4.75 -7.79 -38.61
C LEU A 775 -4.30 -6.44 -39.18
N ILE A 776 -4.15 -5.43 -38.34
CA ILE A 776 -3.53 -4.13 -38.65
C ILE A 776 -2.12 -4.15 -38.05
N ARG A 777 -1.09 -4.34 -38.88
CA ARG A 777 0.32 -4.37 -38.45
C ARG A 777 0.96 -3.00 -38.58
N ILE A 778 1.55 -2.52 -37.47
CA ILE A 778 2.17 -1.20 -37.38
C ILE A 778 3.66 -1.35 -37.05
N ASP A 779 4.50 -1.33 -38.08
CA ASP A 779 5.96 -1.41 -37.97
C ASP A 779 6.54 -0.02 -37.59
N ASN A 780 6.37 0.37 -36.32
CA ASN A 780 6.72 1.69 -35.77
C ASN A 780 7.77 1.61 -34.64
N LYS A 781 8.54 2.68 -34.45
CA LYS A 781 9.56 2.83 -33.40
C LYS A 781 9.06 3.45 -32.09
N GLU A 782 8.01 4.27 -32.13
CA GLU A 782 7.51 5.00 -30.96
C GLU A 782 6.93 4.10 -29.85
N SER A 783 6.77 4.63 -28.64
CA SER A 783 6.22 3.93 -27.47
C SER A 783 4.68 3.89 -27.42
N ALA A 784 4.00 4.89 -28.00
CA ALA A 784 2.54 5.03 -27.96
C ALA A 784 1.92 5.11 -29.36
N VAL A 785 0.90 4.29 -29.61
CA VAL A 785 0.12 4.30 -30.87
C VAL A 785 -1.37 4.21 -30.60
N GLN A 786 -2.14 5.09 -31.24
CA GLN A 786 -3.61 5.05 -31.28
C GLN A 786 -4.10 4.70 -32.68
N VAL A 787 -5.06 3.78 -32.78
CA VAL A 787 -5.69 3.37 -34.04
C VAL A 787 -7.18 3.71 -34.02
N GLN A 788 -7.62 4.58 -34.93
CA GLN A 788 -9.00 5.05 -35.03
C GLN A 788 -9.73 4.29 -36.15
N LEU A 789 -10.69 3.43 -35.78
CA LEU A 789 -11.51 2.62 -36.68
C LEU A 789 -12.93 3.18 -36.82
N PRO A 790 -13.56 3.20 -38.00
CA PRO A 790 -14.97 3.56 -38.15
C PRO A 790 -15.88 2.40 -37.72
N ALA A 791 -16.80 2.66 -36.79
CA ALA A 791 -17.69 1.62 -36.26
C ALA A 791 -18.71 1.10 -37.29
N SER A 792 -18.99 1.83 -38.38
CA SER A 792 -19.76 1.32 -39.52
C SER A 792 -19.08 0.11 -40.19
N SER A 793 -17.77 0.14 -40.41
CA SER A 793 -17.01 -1.03 -40.88
C SER A 793 -17.12 -2.17 -39.90
N ILE A 794 -16.91 -1.92 -38.60
CA ILE A 794 -16.92 -2.96 -37.56
C ILE A 794 -18.30 -3.65 -37.53
N ALA A 795 -19.38 -2.88 -37.58
CA ALA A 795 -20.75 -3.41 -37.64
C ALA A 795 -21.08 -4.13 -38.95
N ALA A 796 -20.60 -3.62 -40.10
CA ALA A 796 -20.78 -4.27 -41.40
C ALA A 796 -20.04 -5.62 -41.48
N ILE A 797 -18.79 -5.65 -40.98
CA ILE A 797 -17.98 -6.86 -40.83
C ILE A 797 -18.72 -7.87 -39.95
N ALA A 798 -19.13 -7.47 -38.75
CA ALA A 798 -19.86 -8.33 -37.81
C ALA A 798 -21.15 -8.93 -38.40
N LYS A 799 -21.87 -8.15 -39.22
CA LYS A 799 -23.11 -8.59 -39.88
C LYS A 799 -22.86 -9.66 -40.95
N SER A 800 -21.69 -9.67 -41.59
CA SER A 800 -21.28 -10.69 -42.56
C SER A 800 -20.52 -11.86 -41.92
N PHE A 801 -19.81 -11.60 -40.83
CA PHE A 801 -18.91 -12.51 -40.12
C PHE A 801 -19.06 -12.28 -38.59
N PRO A 802 -20.03 -12.93 -37.92
CA PRO A 802 -20.34 -12.64 -36.51
C PRO A 802 -19.18 -12.83 -35.53
N ASN A 803 -18.25 -13.74 -35.84
CA ASN A 803 -17.08 -14.04 -35.01
C ASN A 803 -15.82 -13.24 -35.40
N ALA A 804 -15.95 -12.20 -36.24
CA ALA A 804 -14.80 -11.49 -36.78
C ALA A 804 -14.03 -10.69 -35.72
N VAL A 805 -12.71 -10.78 -35.81
CA VAL A 805 -11.75 -10.06 -34.97
C VAL A 805 -10.99 -9.03 -35.80
N ILE A 806 -10.89 -7.81 -35.30
CA ILE A 806 -9.93 -6.81 -35.79
C ILE A 806 -8.78 -6.74 -34.78
N GLU A 807 -7.65 -7.34 -35.12
CA GLU A 807 -6.44 -7.32 -34.31
C GLU A 807 -5.56 -6.13 -34.70
N VAL A 808 -5.03 -5.40 -33.73
CA VAL A 808 -4.01 -4.37 -33.92
C VAL A 808 -2.70 -4.87 -33.32
N GLU A 809 -1.59 -4.85 -34.06
CA GLU A 809 -0.27 -5.32 -33.60
C GLU A 809 0.78 -4.21 -33.67
N LEU A 810 1.49 -4.01 -32.55
CA LEU A 810 2.57 -3.04 -32.37
C LEU A 810 3.78 -3.73 -31.72
N LYS A 811 4.92 -3.78 -32.42
CA LYS A 811 6.17 -4.43 -31.94
C LYS A 811 5.97 -5.90 -31.46
N GLY A 812 4.91 -6.56 -31.92
CA GLY A 812 4.50 -7.91 -31.54
C GLY A 812 3.37 -7.97 -30.51
N SER A 813 3.28 -7.03 -29.56
CA SER A 813 2.12 -6.96 -28.67
C SER A 813 0.86 -6.62 -29.47
N SER A 814 -0.30 -7.16 -29.10
CA SER A 814 -1.55 -6.96 -29.85
C SER A 814 -2.80 -6.82 -28.99
N MET A 815 -3.86 -6.25 -29.58
CA MET A 815 -5.19 -6.12 -29.01
C MET A 815 -6.26 -6.51 -30.03
N GLN A 816 -7.23 -7.32 -29.62
CA GLN A 816 -8.27 -7.89 -30.48
C GLN A 816 -9.63 -7.25 -30.21
N LEU A 817 -10.05 -6.36 -31.11
CA LEU A 817 -11.35 -5.72 -31.09
C LEU A 817 -12.41 -6.64 -31.70
N LYS A 818 -13.42 -7.01 -30.91
CA LYS A 818 -14.61 -7.75 -31.33
C LYS A 818 -15.83 -6.85 -31.25
N SER A 819 -16.69 -6.90 -32.27
CA SER A 819 -17.92 -6.08 -32.35
C SER A 819 -18.91 -6.35 -31.21
N SER A 820 -18.99 -7.60 -30.74
CA SER A 820 -19.83 -8.03 -29.61
C SER A 820 -19.42 -7.37 -28.30
N VAL A 821 -18.11 -7.25 -28.06
CA VAL A 821 -17.51 -6.70 -26.84
C VAL A 821 -17.70 -5.19 -26.74
N LEU A 822 -17.77 -4.48 -27.88
CA LEU A 822 -17.81 -3.02 -27.93
C LEU A 822 -19.21 -2.39 -27.78
N ASP A 823 -20.30 -3.15 -27.89
CA ASP A 823 -21.70 -2.67 -27.88
C ASP A 823 -21.89 -1.32 -28.63
N LEU A 824 -21.55 -1.33 -29.92
CA LEU A 824 -21.48 -0.13 -30.76
C LEU A 824 -22.80 0.66 -30.81
N GLU A 825 -23.94 -0.02 -30.69
CA GLU A 825 -25.24 0.64 -30.60
C GLU A 825 -25.41 1.46 -29.32
N ASN A 826 -24.94 0.95 -28.18
CA ASN A 826 -25.03 1.62 -26.89
C ASN A 826 -24.05 2.79 -26.81
N LEU A 827 -22.82 2.63 -27.31
CA LEU A 827 -21.87 3.74 -27.45
C LEU A 827 -22.44 4.87 -28.31
N ALA A 828 -23.05 4.56 -29.45
CA ALA A 828 -23.72 5.54 -30.29
C ALA A 828 -24.88 6.25 -29.57
N LYS A 829 -25.71 5.49 -28.83
CA LYS A 829 -26.81 6.04 -28.00
C LYS A 829 -26.28 6.96 -26.89
N ARG A 830 -25.18 6.61 -26.22
CA ARG A 830 -24.51 7.42 -25.18
C ARG A 830 -23.98 8.74 -25.73
N LEU A 831 -23.45 8.74 -26.95
CA LEU A 831 -22.93 9.93 -27.65
C LEU A 831 -24.01 10.71 -28.45
N GLY A 832 -25.26 10.26 -28.47
CA GLY A 832 -26.35 10.91 -29.19
C GLY A 832 -26.25 10.85 -30.73
N VAL A 833 -25.50 9.89 -31.26
CA VAL A 833 -25.23 9.71 -32.70
C VAL A 833 -25.71 8.33 -33.19
N SER A 834 -25.26 7.88 -34.36
CA SER A 834 -25.38 6.46 -34.74
C SER A 834 -24.02 5.79 -34.93
N VAL A 835 -24.06 4.46 -35.07
CA VAL A 835 -22.90 3.56 -35.25
C VAL A 835 -21.99 3.96 -36.42
N SER A 836 -22.51 4.74 -37.38
CA SER A 836 -21.77 5.20 -38.57
C SER A 836 -21.17 6.61 -38.46
N ASP A 837 -21.51 7.40 -37.44
CA ASP A 837 -20.71 8.58 -37.03
C ASP A 837 -19.57 8.18 -36.07
N LEU A 838 -19.81 7.07 -35.37
CA LEU A 838 -18.99 6.60 -34.27
C LEU A 838 -17.64 6.06 -34.78
N LYS A 839 -16.58 6.48 -34.09
CA LYS A 839 -15.23 5.97 -34.24
C LYS A 839 -14.82 5.21 -32.99
N ILE A 840 -14.05 4.15 -33.13
CA ILE A 840 -13.42 3.42 -32.02
C ILE A 840 -11.91 3.67 -32.07
N ASN A 841 -11.38 4.33 -31.05
CA ASN A 841 -9.97 4.56 -30.84
C ASN A 841 -9.40 3.42 -29.99
N SER A 842 -8.36 2.76 -30.46
CA SER A 842 -7.62 1.70 -29.78
C SER A 842 -6.20 2.18 -29.51
N THR A 843 -5.89 2.53 -28.26
CA THR A 843 -4.56 2.97 -27.84
C THR A 843 -3.79 1.79 -27.24
N MET A 844 -2.53 1.63 -27.65
CA MET A 844 -1.53 0.80 -26.98
C MET A 844 -0.29 1.65 -26.70
N GLU A 845 0.11 1.70 -25.45
CA GLU A 845 1.20 2.55 -24.99
C GLU A 845 2.10 1.84 -23.99
N GLN A 846 3.40 1.78 -24.30
CA GLN A 846 4.41 1.41 -23.30
C GLN A 846 4.48 2.52 -22.25
N VAL A 847 4.19 2.20 -20.99
CA VAL A 847 4.13 3.17 -19.89
C VAL A 847 5.50 3.81 -19.61
N SER A 848 5.49 4.98 -18.97
CA SER A 848 6.72 5.67 -18.57
C SER A 848 7.55 4.84 -17.58
N ASP A 849 8.87 5.09 -17.58
CA ASP A 849 9.78 4.41 -16.66
C ASP A 849 9.43 4.65 -15.18
N THR A 850 8.80 5.79 -14.84
CA THR A 850 8.24 6.04 -13.50
C THR A 850 7.22 4.97 -13.08
N VAL A 851 6.25 4.67 -13.95
CA VAL A 851 5.20 3.66 -13.70
C VAL A 851 5.79 2.25 -13.72
N ARG A 852 6.72 2.00 -14.65
CA ARG A 852 7.45 0.71 -14.73
C ARG A 852 8.28 0.45 -13.47
N ASN A 853 8.99 1.45 -12.97
CA ASN A 853 9.85 1.35 -11.78
C ASN A 853 9.02 1.19 -10.50
N GLU A 854 7.88 1.90 -10.38
CA GLU A 854 6.93 1.69 -9.28
C GLU A 854 6.39 0.24 -9.29
N LEU A 855 6.00 -0.29 -10.44
CA LEU A 855 5.54 -1.67 -10.55
C LEU A 855 6.67 -2.70 -10.28
N MET A 856 7.93 -2.37 -10.60
CA MET A 856 9.08 -3.19 -10.17
C MET A 856 9.29 -3.14 -8.65
N ARG A 857 9.05 -2.00 -7.99
CA ARG A 857 9.06 -1.91 -6.51
C ARG A 857 7.96 -2.78 -5.89
N VAL A 858 6.72 -2.64 -6.38
CA VAL A 858 5.60 -3.51 -5.95
C VAL A 858 5.88 -4.99 -6.23
N GLY A 859 6.64 -5.29 -7.30
CA GLY A 859 7.18 -6.62 -7.57
C GLY A 859 8.11 -7.14 -6.48
N ASN A 860 9.13 -6.36 -6.11
CA ASN A 860 10.04 -6.70 -5.02
C ASN A 860 9.29 -6.91 -3.69
N ASP A 861 8.32 -6.04 -3.36
CA ASP A 861 7.52 -6.12 -2.14
C ASP A 861 6.57 -7.34 -2.10
N LYS A 862 6.11 -7.82 -3.28
CA LYS A 862 5.18 -8.96 -3.42
C LYS A 862 5.81 -10.26 -3.93
N GLY A 863 7.13 -10.31 -4.09
CA GLY A 863 7.84 -11.50 -4.56
C GLY A 863 7.59 -11.86 -6.04
N PHE A 864 7.54 -10.86 -6.93
CA PHE A 864 7.47 -11.08 -8.37
C PHE A 864 8.43 -10.19 -9.17
N SER A 865 8.74 -10.60 -10.40
CA SER A 865 9.64 -9.92 -11.34
C SER A 865 8.97 -9.74 -12.71
N LEU A 866 9.23 -8.62 -13.39
CA LEU A 866 8.67 -8.33 -14.72
C LEU A 866 9.44 -9.10 -15.81
N LEU A 867 8.74 -9.69 -16.79
CA LEU A 867 9.36 -10.43 -17.90
C LEU A 867 9.34 -9.70 -19.26
N GLY A 868 8.68 -8.54 -19.36
CA GLY A 868 8.51 -7.85 -20.64
C GLY A 868 8.20 -6.36 -20.51
N SER A 869 7.56 -5.82 -21.54
CA SER A 869 7.02 -4.46 -21.52
C SER A 869 5.80 -4.37 -20.60
N VAL A 870 5.58 -3.19 -20.01
CA VAL A 870 4.35 -2.85 -19.30
C VAL A 870 3.58 -1.91 -20.22
N ILE A 871 2.33 -2.23 -20.51
CA ILE A 871 1.55 -1.59 -21.57
C ILE A 871 0.19 -1.16 -21.03
N ASP A 872 -0.13 0.12 -21.20
CA ASP A 872 -1.47 0.66 -21.07
C ASP A 872 -2.25 0.36 -22.36
N PHE A 873 -3.37 -0.34 -22.22
CA PHE A 873 -4.31 -0.63 -23.29
C PHE A 873 -5.62 0.09 -23.02
N GLN A 874 -6.02 0.99 -23.92
CA GLN A 874 -7.24 1.78 -23.78
C GLN A 874 -8.11 1.66 -25.04
N VAL A 875 -9.43 1.63 -24.87
CA VAL A 875 -10.39 1.71 -25.98
C VAL A 875 -11.43 2.78 -25.67
N THR A 876 -11.55 3.76 -26.57
CA THR A 876 -12.48 4.88 -26.42
C THR A 876 -13.33 5.05 -27.68
N ALA A 877 -14.51 5.62 -27.51
CA ALA A 877 -15.48 5.86 -28.57
C ALA A 877 -15.61 7.37 -28.81
N GLU A 878 -15.44 7.81 -30.05
CA GLU A 878 -15.40 9.24 -30.43
C GLU A 878 -16.50 9.56 -31.44
N ALA A 879 -17.24 10.64 -31.19
CA ALA A 879 -18.14 11.27 -32.16
C ALA A 879 -18.35 12.76 -31.82
N ASN A 880 -18.50 13.61 -32.84
CA ASN A 880 -18.75 15.06 -32.68
C ASN A 880 -17.76 15.82 -31.76
N GLY A 881 -16.52 15.33 -31.63
CA GLY A 881 -15.52 15.91 -30.72
C GLY A 881 -15.71 15.56 -29.24
N GLN A 882 -16.67 14.68 -28.92
CA GLN A 882 -16.81 14.05 -27.60
C GLN A 882 -16.18 12.66 -27.64
N THR A 883 -15.58 12.27 -26.52
CA THR A 883 -14.98 10.94 -26.30
C THR A 883 -15.65 10.28 -25.10
N VAL A 884 -15.89 8.98 -25.20
CA VAL A 884 -16.45 8.13 -24.15
C VAL A 884 -15.55 6.91 -23.97
N ASP A 885 -15.06 6.70 -22.75
CA ASP A 885 -14.21 5.55 -22.44
C ASP A 885 -15.02 4.26 -22.31
N ILE A 886 -14.41 3.15 -22.72
CA ILE A 886 -14.96 1.79 -22.58
C ILE A 886 -14.21 1.10 -21.43
N GLY A 887 -14.45 1.60 -20.21
CA GLY A 887 -13.76 1.15 -19.00
C GLY A 887 -13.93 -0.35 -18.71
N ASP A 888 -15.18 -0.81 -18.70
CA ASP A 888 -15.60 -2.21 -18.48
C ASP A 888 -16.32 -2.73 -19.73
N PHE A 889 -16.08 -3.99 -20.09
CA PHE A 889 -16.63 -4.61 -21.31
C PHE A 889 -17.95 -5.37 -21.09
N GLY A 890 -18.74 -4.98 -20.09
CA GLY A 890 -20.06 -5.56 -19.79
C GLY A 890 -19.98 -7.01 -19.32
N GLY A 891 -18.86 -7.40 -18.71
CA GLY A 891 -18.55 -8.78 -18.35
C GLY A 891 -18.19 -9.71 -19.54
N MET A 892 -17.89 -9.17 -20.73
CA MET A 892 -17.20 -9.92 -21.78
C MET A 892 -15.68 -9.72 -21.67
N TYR A 893 -14.91 -10.57 -22.34
CA TYR A 893 -13.45 -10.45 -22.39
C TYR A 893 -12.96 -9.94 -23.74
N MET A 894 -12.12 -8.91 -23.71
CA MET A 894 -11.26 -8.56 -24.83
C MET A 894 -9.98 -9.40 -24.75
N VAL A 895 -9.39 -9.74 -25.91
CA VAL A 895 -8.14 -10.51 -25.96
C VAL A 895 -6.98 -9.56 -26.27
N GLN A 896 -5.92 -9.65 -25.48
CA GLN A 896 -4.69 -8.88 -25.66
C GLN A 896 -3.49 -9.82 -25.59
N ALA A 897 -2.36 -9.43 -26.17
CA ALA A 897 -1.11 -10.20 -26.10
C ALA A 897 0.07 -9.28 -25.78
N ILE A 898 0.88 -9.67 -24.79
CA ILE A 898 2.18 -9.05 -24.52
C ILE A 898 3.29 -10.06 -24.82
N VAL A 899 4.27 -9.66 -25.63
CA VAL A 899 5.47 -10.47 -25.93
C VAL A 899 6.49 -10.33 -24.80
N PHE A 900 7.12 -11.45 -24.42
CA PHE A 900 8.11 -11.50 -23.35
C PHE A 900 9.26 -12.48 -23.66
N GLU A 901 10.39 -12.34 -22.96
CA GLU A 901 11.58 -13.18 -23.18
C GLU A 901 11.50 -14.53 -22.44
N GLN A 902 12.54 -15.36 -22.52
CA GLN A 902 12.44 -16.78 -22.12
C GLN A 902 12.17 -16.97 -20.62
N ALA A 903 11.02 -17.58 -20.29
CA ALA A 903 10.76 -18.15 -18.97
C ALA A 903 11.57 -19.44 -18.77
N VAL A 904 11.98 -19.71 -17.52
CA VAL A 904 12.67 -20.95 -17.13
C VAL A 904 11.64 -22.05 -16.90
N ALA A 905 12.03 -23.31 -17.16
CA ALA A 905 11.17 -24.47 -16.98
C ALA A 905 10.87 -24.72 -15.49
N GLY A 906 9.71 -24.23 -15.04
CA GLY A 906 9.25 -24.27 -13.65
C GLY A 906 8.59 -22.96 -13.18
N ASP A 907 8.87 -21.85 -13.87
CA ASP A 907 8.40 -20.51 -13.52
C ASP A 907 6.86 -20.39 -13.56
N LEU A 908 6.25 -19.81 -12.52
CA LEU A 908 4.85 -19.39 -12.56
C LEU A 908 4.73 -18.02 -13.24
N VAL A 909 4.39 -18.04 -14.53
CA VAL A 909 4.25 -16.84 -15.38
C VAL A 909 2.79 -16.59 -15.73
N PHE A 910 2.35 -15.34 -15.57
CA PHE A 910 1.01 -14.87 -15.94
C PHE A 910 1.02 -13.33 -16.05
N ALA A 911 -0.06 -12.74 -16.54
CA ALA A 911 -0.22 -11.28 -16.57
C ALA A 911 -1.01 -10.77 -15.36
N VAL A 912 -0.70 -9.54 -14.97
CA VAL A 912 -1.40 -8.80 -13.92
C VAL A 912 -1.88 -7.46 -14.44
N HIS A 913 -3.02 -7.04 -13.90
CA HIS A 913 -3.46 -5.66 -13.86
C HIS A 913 -2.61 -4.89 -12.83
N TYR A 914 -2.25 -3.65 -13.14
CA TYR A 914 -1.71 -2.70 -12.18
C TYR A 914 -2.54 -1.40 -12.16
N ASP A 915 -3.04 -1.04 -10.98
CA ASP A 915 -3.66 0.27 -10.72
C ASP A 915 -2.59 1.22 -10.15
N PRO A 916 -2.21 2.30 -10.86
CA PRO A 916 -1.19 3.24 -10.39
C PRO A 916 -1.66 4.15 -9.24
N VAL A 917 -2.97 4.29 -9.02
CA VAL A 917 -3.55 5.14 -7.97
C VAL A 917 -3.58 4.39 -6.64
N THR A 918 -4.12 3.16 -6.61
CA THR A 918 -4.14 2.34 -5.38
C THR A 918 -2.87 1.51 -5.19
N ARG A 919 -1.99 1.47 -6.19
CA ARG A 919 -0.79 0.60 -6.29
C ARG A 919 -1.11 -0.89 -6.19
N GLN A 920 -2.37 -1.28 -6.42
CA GLN A 920 -2.79 -2.66 -6.38
C GLN A 920 -2.36 -3.43 -7.64
N VAL A 921 -2.15 -4.73 -7.44
CA VAL A 921 -1.77 -5.68 -8.48
C VAL A 921 -2.69 -6.87 -8.33
N SER A 922 -3.43 -7.20 -9.39
CA SER A 922 -4.43 -8.28 -9.40
C SER A 922 -4.23 -9.17 -10.63
N TYR A 923 -4.52 -10.47 -10.49
CA TYR A 923 -4.41 -11.42 -11.59
C TYR A 923 -5.34 -11.12 -12.75
N ILE A 924 -4.84 -11.36 -13.96
CA ILE A 924 -5.61 -11.38 -15.19
C ILE A 924 -5.55 -12.79 -15.80
N PRO A 925 -6.68 -13.38 -16.20
CA PRO A 925 -6.73 -14.61 -16.99
C PRO A 925 -5.69 -14.63 -18.12
N THR A 926 -4.73 -15.57 -18.07
CA THR A 926 -3.56 -15.56 -18.95
C THR A 926 -3.18 -16.97 -19.43
N GLN A 927 -3.25 -17.17 -20.74
CA GLN A 927 -2.72 -18.36 -21.41
C GLN A 927 -1.34 -18.06 -22.02
N LEU A 928 -0.35 -18.93 -21.81
CA LEU A 928 1.00 -18.74 -22.35
C LEU A 928 1.13 -19.35 -23.75
N GLY A 929 1.47 -18.50 -24.73
CA GLY A 929 1.70 -18.86 -26.12
C GLY A 929 3.19 -18.97 -26.50
N ALA A 930 3.43 -19.36 -27.75
CA ALA A 930 4.76 -19.37 -28.36
C ALA A 930 4.65 -19.05 -29.85
N ARG A 931 5.47 -18.11 -30.32
CA ARG A 931 5.43 -17.59 -31.68
C ARG A 931 6.40 -18.31 -32.61
N ASN A 932 6.13 -18.24 -33.91
CA ASN A 932 6.95 -18.87 -34.96
C ASN A 932 8.41 -18.36 -35.01
N ASN A 933 8.73 -17.22 -34.38
CA ASN A 933 10.08 -16.67 -34.23
C ASN A 933 10.80 -17.13 -32.94
N GLY A 934 10.17 -17.95 -32.10
CA GLY A 934 10.70 -18.42 -30.81
C GLY A 934 10.37 -17.54 -29.60
N SER A 935 9.79 -16.35 -29.78
CA SER A 935 9.33 -15.50 -28.66
C SER A 935 8.16 -16.14 -27.90
N LYS A 936 8.04 -15.82 -26.60
CA LYS A 936 6.87 -16.16 -25.78
C LYS A 936 5.88 -15.00 -25.77
N GLU A 937 4.61 -15.32 -25.52
CA GLU A 937 3.55 -14.33 -25.39
C GLU A 937 2.58 -14.72 -24.27
N ALA A 938 2.09 -13.72 -23.56
CA ALA A 938 1.02 -13.87 -22.59
C ALA A 938 -0.28 -13.41 -23.27
N VAL A 939 -1.15 -14.37 -23.62
CA VAL A 939 -2.47 -14.09 -24.18
C VAL A 939 -3.42 -13.86 -23.01
N MET A 940 -3.76 -12.60 -22.81
CA MET A 940 -4.56 -12.09 -21.71
C MET A 940 -6.04 -12.01 -22.13
N ARG A 941 -6.95 -12.37 -21.23
CA ARG A 941 -8.38 -12.04 -21.35
C ARG A 941 -8.70 -10.96 -20.34
N THR A 942 -8.91 -9.74 -20.82
CA THR A 942 -9.16 -8.56 -19.99
C THR A 942 -10.64 -8.19 -20.03
N PRO A 943 -11.35 -8.09 -18.89
CA PRO A 943 -12.77 -7.70 -18.85
C PRO A 943 -12.96 -6.19 -18.71
N HIS A 944 -11.86 -5.46 -18.56
CA HIS A 944 -11.78 -4.00 -18.50
C HIS A 944 -10.54 -3.54 -19.29
N GLN A 945 -10.39 -2.23 -19.48
CA GLN A 945 -9.14 -1.62 -19.98
C GLN A 945 -8.21 -1.26 -18.79
N SER A 946 -6.89 -1.31 -18.95
CA SER A 946 -5.91 -0.83 -17.94
C SER A 946 -4.44 -1.00 -18.40
N ILE A 947 -3.52 -0.69 -17.48
CA ILE A 947 -2.11 -1.06 -17.49
C ILE A 947 -1.95 -2.55 -17.15
N TYR A 948 -1.30 -3.29 -18.05
CA TYR A 948 -1.00 -4.72 -17.90
C TYR A 948 0.50 -5.02 -18.00
N ALA A 949 0.94 -6.02 -17.23
CA ALA A 949 2.33 -6.48 -17.18
C ALA A 949 2.42 -8.01 -17.10
N VAL A 950 3.40 -8.61 -17.78
CA VAL A 950 3.73 -10.03 -17.63
C VAL A 950 4.75 -10.22 -16.52
N ILE A 951 4.46 -11.10 -15.56
CA ILE A 951 5.27 -11.32 -14.37
C ILE A 951 5.65 -12.79 -14.19
N ARG A 952 6.73 -13.02 -13.44
CA ARG A 952 7.09 -14.29 -12.83
C ARG A 952 7.12 -14.15 -11.31
N THR A 953 6.57 -15.12 -10.61
CA THR A 953 6.78 -15.34 -9.16
C THR A 953 7.14 -16.80 -8.91
N ASP A 954 7.79 -17.08 -7.78
CA ASP A 954 7.99 -18.44 -7.27
C ASP A 954 6.77 -18.93 -6.45
N GLY A 955 5.93 -17.99 -5.97
CA GLY A 955 4.73 -18.25 -5.17
C GLY A 955 4.99 -18.53 -3.68
N PRO A 956 3.98 -18.37 -2.81
CA PRO A 956 4.08 -18.76 -1.41
C PRO A 956 3.90 -20.28 -1.25
N SER A 957 4.59 -20.86 -0.25
CA SER A 957 4.43 -22.27 0.15
C SER A 957 4.01 -22.34 1.62
N PHE A 958 2.93 -23.05 1.91
CA PHE A 958 2.34 -23.08 3.26
C PHE A 958 2.77 -24.35 4.05
N ALA A 959 3.10 -24.18 5.32
CA ALA A 959 3.56 -25.25 6.21
C ALA A 959 2.44 -26.24 6.54
N ASP A 960 1.20 -25.77 6.72
CA ASP A 960 0.03 -26.64 6.97
C ASP A 960 -0.57 -27.27 5.71
N MET A 961 0.00 -26.97 4.54
CA MET A 961 -0.31 -27.65 3.26
C MET A 961 0.67 -28.77 2.93
N GLN A 962 1.73 -29.00 3.72
CA GLN A 962 2.70 -30.05 3.45
C GLN A 962 2.06 -31.45 3.59
N GLY A 963 2.07 -32.22 2.48
CA GLY A 963 1.37 -33.51 2.40
C GLY A 963 -0.16 -33.40 2.26
N HIS A 964 -0.73 -32.19 2.20
CA HIS A 964 -2.17 -32.00 2.01
C HIS A 964 -2.56 -32.20 0.54
N TRP A 965 -3.68 -32.89 0.29
CA TRP A 965 -4.12 -33.30 -1.06
C TRP A 965 -4.36 -32.14 -2.04
N ALA A 966 -4.65 -30.94 -1.53
CA ALA A 966 -4.90 -29.71 -2.29
C ALA A 966 -3.71 -28.74 -2.36
N LYS A 967 -2.48 -29.19 -2.02
CA LYS A 967 -1.29 -28.30 -1.92
C LYS A 967 -1.02 -27.54 -3.23
N ALA A 968 -1.00 -28.25 -4.35
CA ALA A 968 -0.61 -27.68 -5.64
C ALA A 968 -1.58 -26.60 -6.11
N GLU A 969 -2.89 -26.85 -6.04
CA GLU A 969 -3.93 -25.92 -6.47
C GLU A 969 -4.01 -24.68 -5.55
N VAL A 970 -3.86 -24.86 -4.24
CA VAL A 970 -3.82 -23.74 -3.29
C VAL A 970 -2.63 -22.82 -3.55
N GLU A 971 -1.43 -23.38 -3.74
CA GLU A 971 -0.22 -22.59 -3.97
C GLU A 971 -0.20 -21.96 -5.37
N GLN A 972 -0.73 -22.64 -6.40
CA GLN A 972 -0.91 -22.07 -7.74
C GLN A 972 -1.90 -20.89 -7.77
N LEU A 973 -2.96 -20.91 -6.97
CA LEU A 973 -3.89 -19.78 -6.83
C LEU A 973 -3.33 -18.67 -5.93
N ALA A 974 -2.50 -19.02 -4.92
CA ALA A 974 -1.88 -18.04 -4.03
C ALA A 974 -0.76 -17.26 -4.72
N ALA A 975 0.04 -17.94 -5.55
CA ALA A 975 1.00 -17.30 -6.45
C ALA A 975 0.33 -16.32 -7.42
N ARG A 976 -0.92 -16.61 -7.83
CA ARG A 976 -1.77 -15.74 -8.66
C ARG A 976 -2.54 -14.68 -7.84
N PHE A 977 -2.25 -14.47 -6.57
CA PHE A 977 -2.97 -13.49 -5.71
C PHE A 977 -4.50 -13.70 -5.62
N ILE A 978 -5.01 -14.89 -5.98
CA ILE A 978 -6.44 -15.20 -5.96
C ILE A 978 -6.85 -15.59 -4.53
N VAL A 979 -6.15 -16.56 -3.94
CA VAL A 979 -6.37 -17.01 -2.56
C VAL A 979 -5.25 -16.50 -1.66
N ASN A 980 -5.59 -16.10 -0.43
CA ASN A 980 -4.61 -15.68 0.57
C ASN A 980 -4.51 -16.71 1.70
N GLY A 981 -3.31 -16.91 2.23
CA GLY A 981 -3.11 -17.56 3.52
C GLY A 981 -3.72 -16.73 4.66
N ILE A 982 -3.93 -17.37 5.81
CA ILE A 982 -4.27 -16.66 7.06
C ILE A 982 -3.03 -16.15 7.80
N SER A 983 -1.84 -16.61 7.40
CA SER A 983 -0.55 -15.98 7.63
C SER A 983 0.39 -16.32 6.46
N ALA A 984 1.61 -15.77 6.46
CA ALA A 984 2.62 -16.07 5.44
C ALA A 984 2.96 -17.58 5.32
N GLU A 985 2.85 -18.33 6.43
CA GLU A 985 3.19 -19.75 6.49
C GLU A 985 1.97 -20.68 6.58
N ARG A 986 0.73 -20.16 6.70
CA ARG A 986 -0.46 -20.97 7.01
C ARG A 986 -1.66 -20.63 6.14
N PHE A 987 -2.26 -21.65 5.51
CA PHE A 987 -3.46 -21.52 4.67
C PHE A 987 -4.78 -21.88 5.37
N ALA A 988 -4.74 -22.79 6.35
CA ALA A 988 -5.90 -23.39 7.01
C ALA A 988 -6.86 -24.11 6.03
N PRO A 989 -6.44 -25.23 5.40
CA PRO A 989 -7.21 -25.91 4.34
C PRO A 989 -8.59 -26.44 4.74
N ASN A 990 -8.75 -26.82 6.01
CA ASN A 990 -9.95 -27.49 6.53
C ASN A 990 -10.96 -26.53 7.16
N ASP A 991 -10.61 -25.27 7.34
CA ASP A 991 -11.52 -24.26 7.90
C ASP A 991 -12.63 -23.96 6.86
N SER A 992 -13.86 -23.73 7.35
CA SER A 992 -15.01 -23.44 6.48
C SER A 992 -14.86 -22.08 5.79
N ILE A 993 -15.27 -21.99 4.52
CA ILE A 993 -15.28 -20.74 3.77
C ILE A 993 -16.69 -20.11 3.74
N THR A 994 -16.75 -18.79 3.79
CA THR A 994 -18.01 -18.01 3.75
C THR A 994 -18.46 -17.68 2.33
N ARG A 995 -19.73 -17.27 2.19
CA ARG A 995 -20.35 -16.86 0.93
C ARG A 995 -19.69 -15.63 0.32
N ALA A 996 -19.31 -14.64 1.13
CA ALA A 996 -18.59 -13.46 0.66
C ALA A 996 -17.13 -13.76 0.28
N GLU A 997 -16.43 -14.61 1.04
CA GLU A 997 -15.09 -15.07 0.63
C GLU A 997 -15.13 -15.76 -0.73
N PHE A 998 -16.02 -16.75 -0.94
CA PHE A 998 -16.07 -17.48 -2.20
C PHE A 998 -16.45 -16.60 -3.39
N ALA A 999 -17.34 -15.62 -3.21
CA ALA A 999 -17.64 -14.61 -4.23
C ALA A 999 -16.40 -13.77 -4.58
N SER A 1000 -15.63 -13.37 -3.56
CA SER A 1000 -14.40 -12.58 -3.73
C SER A 1000 -13.29 -13.35 -4.45
N LEU A 1001 -13.13 -14.64 -4.12
CA LEU A 1001 -12.18 -15.50 -4.83
C LEU A 1001 -12.55 -15.67 -6.31
N LEU A 1002 -13.84 -15.82 -6.63
CA LEU A 1002 -14.31 -15.99 -8.00
C LEU A 1002 -14.14 -14.71 -8.84
N VAL A 1003 -14.37 -13.53 -8.25
CA VAL A 1003 -14.09 -12.22 -8.87
C VAL A 1003 -12.60 -12.07 -9.20
N ARG A 1004 -11.70 -12.43 -8.27
CA ARG A 1004 -10.25 -12.39 -8.47
C ARG A 1004 -9.76 -13.40 -9.51
N SER A 1005 -10.32 -14.63 -9.53
CA SER A 1005 -10.07 -15.63 -10.58
C SER A 1005 -10.46 -15.13 -11.98
N MET A 1006 -11.47 -14.27 -12.07
CA MET A 1006 -11.99 -13.75 -13.33
C MET A 1006 -11.40 -12.38 -13.74
N GLY A 1007 -10.58 -11.76 -12.89
CA GLY A 1007 -9.98 -10.44 -13.15
C GLY A 1007 -11.00 -9.29 -13.26
N ILE A 1008 -12.17 -9.42 -12.62
CA ILE A 1008 -13.29 -8.46 -12.78
C ILE A 1008 -12.99 -7.14 -12.04
N SER A 1009 -13.32 -6.00 -12.66
CA SER A 1009 -13.13 -4.67 -12.09
C SER A 1009 -13.89 -4.46 -10.78
N LEU A 1010 -13.23 -3.84 -9.81
CA LEU A 1010 -13.76 -3.48 -8.49
C LEU A 1010 -14.26 -2.03 -8.41
N GLU A 1011 -14.33 -1.31 -9.53
CA GLU A 1011 -14.92 0.03 -9.58
C GLU A 1011 -16.36 0.03 -9.06
N HIS A 1012 -16.77 1.10 -8.36
CA HIS A 1012 -18.10 1.21 -7.75
C HIS A 1012 -19.14 1.77 -8.72
N ASP A 1013 -20.28 1.09 -8.85
CA ASP A 1013 -21.43 1.54 -9.63
C ASP A 1013 -22.45 2.27 -8.74
N SER A 1014 -22.62 3.58 -8.96
CA SER A 1014 -23.62 4.42 -8.30
C SER A 1014 -25.08 3.95 -8.46
N ALA A 1015 -25.38 3.10 -9.45
CA ALA A 1015 -26.70 2.47 -9.60
C ALA A 1015 -26.92 1.32 -8.60
N TYR A 1016 -25.85 0.65 -8.13
CA TYR A 1016 -25.92 -0.38 -7.10
C TYR A 1016 -26.50 0.17 -5.79
N LYS A 1017 -27.21 -0.67 -5.03
CA LYS A 1017 -27.92 -0.28 -3.80
C LYS A 1017 -27.46 -1.05 -2.56
N GLY A 1018 -26.48 -1.95 -2.71
CA GLY A 1018 -25.94 -2.75 -1.62
C GLY A 1018 -26.93 -3.77 -1.06
N PHE A 1019 -26.53 -4.38 0.05
CA PHE A 1019 -27.38 -5.20 0.91
C PHE A 1019 -27.25 -4.68 2.34
N THR A 1020 -28.34 -4.76 3.11
CA THR A 1020 -28.43 -4.21 4.48
C THR A 1020 -27.48 -4.89 5.48
N ASP A 1021 -27.02 -6.10 5.17
CA ASP A 1021 -26.08 -6.88 5.97
C ASP A 1021 -24.62 -6.83 5.46
N ILE A 1022 -24.30 -5.92 4.53
CA ILE A 1022 -22.93 -5.60 4.10
C ILE A 1022 -22.64 -4.14 4.45
N ALA A 1023 -21.73 -3.92 5.40
CA ALA A 1023 -21.17 -2.59 5.64
C ALA A 1023 -20.26 -2.18 4.46
N SER A 1024 -20.33 -0.92 4.02
CA SER A 1024 -19.47 -0.39 2.95
C SER A 1024 -17.98 -0.40 3.27
N THR A 1025 -17.61 -0.59 4.54
CA THR A 1025 -16.23 -0.75 5.03
C THR A 1025 -15.81 -2.20 5.22
N ALA A 1026 -16.67 -3.19 4.91
CA ALA A 1026 -16.30 -4.59 4.95
C ALA A 1026 -15.30 -4.92 3.83
N TRP A 1027 -14.26 -5.71 4.11
CA TRP A 1027 -13.17 -5.99 3.17
C TRP A 1027 -13.63 -6.64 1.85
N TYR A 1028 -14.79 -7.28 1.85
CA TYR A 1028 -15.40 -7.94 0.68
C TYR A 1028 -16.48 -7.10 -0.01
N ALA A 1029 -16.73 -5.85 0.39
CA ALA A 1029 -17.87 -5.07 -0.10
C ALA A 1029 -17.78 -4.80 -1.61
N SER A 1030 -16.60 -4.37 -2.08
CA SER A 1030 -16.25 -4.18 -3.49
C SER A 1030 -16.38 -5.47 -4.31
N GLU A 1031 -15.85 -6.58 -3.81
CA GLU A 1031 -15.89 -7.86 -4.50
C GLU A 1031 -17.29 -8.46 -4.55
N VAL A 1032 -18.11 -8.31 -3.51
CA VAL A 1032 -19.51 -8.77 -3.54
C VAL A 1032 -20.35 -7.89 -4.47
N GLU A 1033 -20.11 -6.58 -4.52
CA GLU A 1033 -20.70 -5.70 -5.54
C GLU A 1033 -20.33 -6.17 -6.96
N ALA A 1034 -19.04 -6.34 -7.25
CA ALA A 1034 -18.56 -6.82 -8.55
C ALA A 1034 -19.14 -8.19 -8.91
N ALA A 1035 -19.22 -9.12 -7.95
CA ALA A 1035 -19.81 -10.45 -8.16
C ALA A 1035 -21.32 -10.40 -8.45
N VAL A 1036 -22.06 -9.46 -7.86
CA VAL A 1036 -23.50 -9.28 -8.13
C VAL A 1036 -23.72 -8.52 -9.44
N ARG A 1037 -22.91 -7.50 -9.75
CA ARG A 1037 -22.93 -6.76 -11.02
C ARG A 1037 -22.64 -7.67 -12.21
N ALA A 1038 -21.64 -8.56 -12.10
CA ALA A 1038 -21.34 -9.59 -13.09
C ALA A 1038 -22.37 -10.74 -13.13
N GLY A 1039 -23.28 -10.82 -12.16
CA GLY A 1039 -24.31 -11.88 -12.08
C GLY A 1039 -23.83 -13.23 -11.53
N LEU A 1040 -22.55 -13.33 -11.11
CA LEU A 1040 -21.95 -14.53 -10.50
C LEU A 1040 -22.74 -15.02 -9.28
N VAL A 1041 -23.26 -14.08 -8.48
CA VAL A 1041 -24.00 -14.35 -7.26
C VAL A 1041 -25.21 -13.42 -7.14
N GLN A 1042 -26.16 -13.79 -6.30
CA GLN A 1042 -27.32 -12.98 -5.93
C GLN A 1042 -27.49 -13.02 -4.41
N GLY A 1043 -28.16 -12.00 -3.86
CA GLY A 1043 -28.59 -12.01 -2.46
C GLY A 1043 -29.55 -13.17 -2.16
N LEU A 1044 -29.65 -13.51 -0.87
CA LEU A 1044 -30.65 -14.47 -0.37
C LEU A 1044 -32.06 -13.84 -0.36
N THR A 1045 -32.13 -12.52 -0.27
CA THR A 1045 -33.31 -11.70 -0.62
C THR A 1045 -32.86 -10.47 -1.42
N SER A 1046 -33.79 -9.58 -1.77
CA SER A 1046 -33.49 -8.28 -2.37
C SER A 1046 -32.67 -7.34 -1.47
N GLU A 1047 -32.63 -7.58 -0.16
CA GLU A 1047 -32.01 -6.68 0.83
C GLU A 1047 -30.93 -7.36 1.68
N ARG A 1048 -30.74 -8.68 1.55
CA ARG A 1048 -29.84 -9.49 2.38
C ARG A 1048 -28.96 -10.43 1.55
N PHE A 1049 -27.65 -10.39 1.76
CA PHE A 1049 -26.69 -11.25 1.06
C PHE A 1049 -26.28 -12.52 1.84
N GLY A 1050 -26.21 -12.43 3.17
CA GLY A 1050 -25.66 -13.48 4.05
C GLY A 1050 -24.14 -13.63 3.93
N PRO A 1051 -23.33 -12.56 4.04
CA PRO A 1051 -21.91 -12.60 3.65
C PRO A 1051 -21.08 -13.58 4.50
N ASN A 1052 -21.32 -13.60 5.82
CA ASN A 1052 -20.59 -14.43 6.77
C ASN A 1052 -21.19 -15.85 6.92
N GLU A 1053 -22.19 -16.23 6.12
CA GLU A 1053 -22.74 -17.59 6.13
C GLU A 1053 -21.76 -18.56 5.46
N ARG A 1054 -21.62 -19.78 6.00
CA ARG A 1054 -20.82 -20.83 5.38
C ARG A 1054 -21.46 -21.26 4.06
N ILE A 1055 -20.71 -21.22 2.97
CA ILE A 1055 -21.23 -21.58 1.65
C ILE A 1055 -21.35 -23.10 1.52
N SER A 1056 -22.45 -23.59 0.95
CA SER A 1056 -22.60 -25.03 0.66
C SER A 1056 -22.02 -25.41 -0.71
N ARG A 1057 -21.72 -26.69 -0.91
CA ARG A 1057 -21.12 -27.17 -2.16
C ARG A 1057 -22.02 -26.97 -3.38
N GLU A 1058 -23.34 -27.10 -3.24
CA GLU A 1058 -24.30 -26.78 -4.31
C GLU A 1058 -24.38 -25.26 -4.61
N GLN A 1059 -24.15 -24.39 -3.62
CA GLN A 1059 -24.07 -22.94 -3.84
C GLN A 1059 -22.82 -22.55 -4.62
N MET A 1060 -21.66 -23.15 -4.30
CA MET A 1060 -20.43 -22.95 -5.08
C MET A 1060 -20.61 -23.41 -6.53
N ALA A 1061 -21.29 -24.55 -6.77
CA ALA A 1061 -21.59 -25.05 -8.11
C ALA A 1061 -22.38 -24.05 -8.96
N VAL A 1062 -23.43 -23.44 -8.39
CA VAL A 1062 -24.23 -22.40 -9.08
C VAL A 1062 -23.43 -21.16 -9.42
N MET A 1063 -22.53 -20.72 -8.52
CA MET A 1063 -21.68 -19.55 -8.79
C MET A 1063 -20.64 -19.84 -9.89
N ILE A 1064 -20.04 -21.04 -9.91
CA ILE A 1064 -19.13 -21.45 -10.98
C ILE A 1064 -19.86 -21.65 -12.32
N ALA A 1065 -21.06 -22.24 -12.34
CA ALA A 1065 -21.84 -22.38 -13.58
C ALA A 1065 -22.18 -21.02 -14.22
N ARG A 1066 -22.49 -20.01 -13.38
CA ARG A 1066 -22.64 -18.63 -13.82
C ARG A 1066 -21.34 -18.04 -14.37
N ALA A 1067 -20.20 -18.31 -13.73
CA ALA A 1067 -18.89 -17.91 -14.25
C ALA A 1067 -18.59 -18.52 -15.63
N LEU A 1068 -18.83 -19.82 -15.82
CA LEU A 1068 -18.71 -20.49 -17.11
C LEU A 1068 -19.64 -19.85 -18.17
N THR A 1069 -20.88 -19.56 -17.80
CA THR A 1069 -21.88 -18.91 -18.67
C THR A 1069 -21.45 -17.50 -19.11
N ILE A 1070 -20.59 -16.82 -18.34
CA ILE A 1070 -20.00 -15.54 -18.71
C ILE A 1070 -18.86 -15.75 -19.71
N VAL A 1071 -17.96 -16.72 -19.48
CA VAL A 1071 -16.85 -17.05 -20.40
C VAL A 1071 -17.38 -17.49 -21.78
N SER A 1072 -18.43 -18.33 -21.83
CA SER A 1072 -19.07 -18.75 -23.10
C SER A 1072 -19.47 -17.58 -24.01
N LYS A 1073 -19.78 -16.39 -23.46
CA LYS A 1073 -20.21 -15.21 -24.26
C LYS A 1073 -19.09 -14.58 -25.07
N ASP A 1074 -17.82 -14.78 -24.71
CA ASP A 1074 -16.69 -14.23 -25.47
C ASP A 1074 -16.34 -15.04 -26.73
N GLY A 1075 -16.96 -16.22 -26.89
CA GLY A 1075 -16.77 -17.15 -27.99
C GLY A 1075 -15.98 -18.42 -27.64
N THR A 1076 -15.44 -18.55 -26.42
CA THR A 1076 -14.90 -19.86 -25.96
C THR A 1076 -15.87 -20.65 -25.10
N GLU A 1077 -16.34 -21.77 -25.67
CA GLU A 1077 -17.04 -22.80 -24.92
C GLU A 1077 -16.11 -23.47 -23.89
N PRO A 1078 -16.56 -23.70 -22.65
CA PRO A 1078 -15.82 -24.44 -21.64
C PRO A 1078 -15.41 -25.85 -22.10
N VAL A 1079 -14.26 -26.32 -21.61
CA VAL A 1079 -13.74 -27.64 -21.94
C VAL A 1079 -14.64 -28.74 -21.36
N ASP A 1080 -15.30 -29.49 -22.23
CA ASP A 1080 -16.08 -30.69 -21.88
C ASP A 1080 -15.15 -31.84 -21.50
N SER A 1081 -15.21 -32.32 -20.25
CA SER A 1081 -14.36 -33.44 -19.80
C SER A 1081 -14.94 -34.81 -20.17
N GLY A 1082 -16.10 -34.87 -20.85
CA GLY A 1082 -16.62 -36.07 -21.52
C GLY A 1082 -17.12 -37.19 -20.61
N ALA A 1083 -17.16 -36.99 -19.29
CA ALA A 1083 -17.58 -37.99 -18.31
C ALA A 1083 -18.71 -37.44 -17.41
N GLN A 1084 -19.92 -38.00 -17.54
CA GLN A 1084 -21.05 -37.64 -16.69
C GLN A 1084 -20.90 -38.32 -15.32
N VAL A 1085 -20.44 -37.57 -14.32
CA VAL A 1085 -20.25 -38.09 -12.95
C VAL A 1085 -21.62 -38.32 -12.30
N ALA A 1086 -21.97 -39.58 -12.06
CA ALA A 1086 -23.16 -39.96 -11.31
C ALA A 1086 -22.87 -39.89 -9.80
N PHE A 1087 -23.40 -38.89 -9.11
CA PHE A 1087 -23.26 -38.76 -7.66
C PHE A 1087 -24.19 -39.71 -6.91
N ALA A 1088 -23.66 -40.41 -5.90
CA ALA A 1088 -24.40 -41.43 -5.13
C ALA A 1088 -25.57 -40.84 -4.31
N ASP A 1089 -25.49 -39.55 -3.99
CA ASP A 1089 -26.40 -38.75 -3.17
C ASP A 1089 -27.14 -37.67 -3.98
N LYS A 1090 -27.23 -37.83 -5.31
CA LYS A 1090 -27.83 -36.85 -6.23
C LYS A 1090 -29.23 -36.36 -5.81
N ASP A 1091 -30.02 -37.20 -5.14
CA ASP A 1091 -31.38 -36.91 -4.70
C ASP A 1091 -31.45 -35.93 -3.50
N LEU A 1092 -30.29 -35.54 -2.95
CA LEU A 1092 -30.15 -34.47 -1.96
C LEU A 1092 -29.80 -33.10 -2.57
N ILE A 1093 -29.48 -33.03 -3.87
CA ILE A 1093 -29.23 -31.77 -4.58
C ILE A 1093 -30.56 -31.02 -4.69
N SER A 1094 -30.59 -29.72 -4.38
CA SER A 1094 -31.83 -28.97 -4.54
C SER A 1094 -32.13 -28.67 -6.03
N PRO A 1095 -33.41 -28.65 -6.46
CA PRO A 1095 -33.79 -28.42 -7.87
C PRO A 1095 -33.26 -27.12 -8.50
N TRP A 1096 -32.95 -26.09 -7.70
CA TRP A 1096 -32.34 -24.85 -8.17
C TRP A 1096 -30.84 -24.95 -8.47
N ALA A 1097 -30.18 -26.04 -8.06
CA ALA A 1097 -28.76 -26.32 -8.26
C ALA A 1097 -28.48 -27.48 -9.22
N GLU A 1098 -29.47 -28.35 -9.50
CA GLU A 1098 -29.31 -29.58 -10.28
C GLU A 1098 -28.62 -29.36 -11.64
N THR A 1099 -29.07 -28.37 -12.41
CA THR A 1099 -28.46 -27.99 -13.70
C THR A 1099 -27.00 -27.56 -13.55
N ALA A 1100 -26.71 -26.67 -12.60
CA ALA A 1100 -25.37 -26.14 -12.37
C ALA A 1100 -24.38 -27.21 -11.86
N VAL A 1101 -24.84 -28.14 -11.02
CA VAL A 1101 -24.03 -29.29 -10.58
C VAL A 1101 -23.74 -30.22 -11.75
N ALA A 1102 -24.72 -30.47 -12.64
CA ALA A 1102 -24.49 -31.26 -13.85
C ALA A 1102 -23.51 -30.58 -14.84
N GLU A 1103 -23.64 -29.28 -15.06
CA GLU A 1103 -22.74 -28.47 -15.91
C GLU A 1103 -21.31 -28.46 -15.38
N THR A 1104 -21.12 -28.15 -14.09
CA THR A 1104 -19.79 -28.07 -13.47
C THR A 1104 -19.14 -29.43 -13.22
N ALA A 1105 -19.91 -30.52 -13.12
CA ALA A 1105 -19.39 -31.88 -13.17
C ALA A 1105 -18.97 -32.29 -14.59
N LYS A 1106 -19.74 -31.90 -15.62
CA LYS A 1106 -19.41 -32.14 -17.05
C LYS A 1106 -18.18 -31.36 -17.52
N ALA A 1107 -17.91 -30.19 -16.94
CA ALA A 1107 -16.68 -29.43 -17.13
C ALA A 1107 -15.50 -29.95 -16.28
N GLY A 1108 -15.64 -31.09 -15.57
CA GLY A 1108 -14.59 -31.69 -14.74
C GLY A 1108 -14.26 -30.93 -13.44
N ILE A 1109 -14.92 -29.80 -13.18
CA ILE A 1109 -14.65 -28.93 -12.03
C ILE A 1109 -15.06 -29.63 -10.73
N ILE A 1110 -16.29 -30.13 -10.69
CA ILE A 1110 -16.83 -30.84 -9.53
C ILE A 1110 -16.64 -32.34 -9.70
N THR A 1111 -15.78 -32.90 -8.86
CA THR A 1111 -15.69 -34.35 -8.62
C THR A 1111 -16.38 -34.70 -7.30
N GLY A 1112 -16.83 -35.95 -7.18
CA GLY A 1112 -17.30 -36.49 -5.91
C GLY A 1112 -16.19 -36.56 -4.87
N MET A 1113 -16.58 -36.64 -3.60
CA MET A 1113 -15.71 -37.06 -2.49
C MET A 1113 -15.53 -38.59 -2.50
N ASP A 1114 -14.86 -39.11 -1.47
CA ASP A 1114 -14.80 -40.54 -1.17
C ASP A 1114 -16.19 -41.18 -1.26
N GLY A 1115 -16.29 -42.31 -1.98
CA GLY A 1115 -17.56 -43.00 -2.20
C GLY A 1115 -18.49 -42.35 -3.25
N GLN A 1116 -18.02 -41.39 -4.04
CA GLN A 1116 -18.79 -40.68 -5.10
C GLN A 1116 -19.97 -39.84 -4.58
N ALA A 1117 -19.97 -39.44 -3.31
CA ALA A 1117 -20.93 -38.46 -2.79
C ALA A 1117 -20.54 -37.02 -3.22
N PHE A 1118 -21.52 -36.19 -3.56
CA PHE A 1118 -21.32 -34.75 -3.79
C PHE A 1118 -21.35 -33.94 -2.50
N ALA A 1119 -22.14 -34.37 -1.51
CA ALA A 1119 -22.45 -33.66 -0.26
C ALA A 1119 -23.01 -32.24 -0.49
N PRO A 1120 -24.17 -32.09 -1.17
CA PRO A 1120 -24.68 -30.78 -1.62
C PRO A 1120 -24.92 -29.77 -0.49
N LYS A 1121 -25.29 -30.25 0.70
CA LYS A 1121 -25.65 -29.41 1.86
C LYS A 1121 -24.49 -29.07 2.78
N ASP A 1122 -23.34 -29.73 2.62
CA ASP A 1122 -22.22 -29.58 3.53
C ASP A 1122 -21.51 -28.24 3.30
N SER A 1123 -21.03 -27.64 4.40
CA SER A 1123 -20.21 -26.42 4.34
C SER A 1123 -18.87 -26.71 3.66
N ALA A 1124 -18.54 -25.94 2.63
CA ALA A 1124 -17.27 -26.07 1.93
C ALA A 1124 -16.08 -25.63 2.80
N THR A 1125 -14.92 -26.26 2.59
CA THR A 1125 -13.65 -25.81 3.19
C THR A 1125 -12.85 -24.93 2.22
N ARG A 1126 -11.92 -24.14 2.75
CA ARG A 1126 -10.99 -23.30 1.97
C ARG A 1126 -10.22 -24.09 0.90
N ALA A 1127 -9.79 -25.32 1.19
CA ALA A 1127 -9.15 -26.19 0.20
C ALA A 1127 -10.12 -26.67 -0.90
N GLN A 1128 -11.36 -27.03 -0.57
CA GLN A 1128 -12.35 -27.43 -1.58
C GLN A 1128 -12.68 -26.29 -2.55
N ALA A 1129 -12.83 -25.06 -2.02
CA ALA A 1129 -13.02 -23.86 -2.83
C ALA A 1129 -11.84 -23.60 -3.76
N ALA A 1130 -10.60 -23.66 -3.25
CA ALA A 1130 -9.39 -23.47 -4.06
C ALA A 1130 -9.29 -24.48 -5.21
N VAL A 1131 -9.49 -25.78 -4.95
CA VAL A 1131 -9.42 -26.82 -5.99
C VAL A 1131 -10.52 -26.64 -7.06
N MET A 1132 -11.74 -26.27 -6.66
CA MET A 1132 -12.81 -25.98 -7.61
C MET A 1132 -12.52 -24.71 -8.45
N LEU A 1133 -11.90 -23.68 -7.87
CA LEU A 1133 -11.48 -22.48 -8.60
C LEU A 1133 -10.32 -22.76 -9.58
N ASN A 1134 -9.33 -23.55 -9.20
CA ASN A 1134 -8.22 -23.90 -10.08
C ASN A 1134 -8.71 -24.69 -11.31
N ARG A 1135 -9.62 -25.64 -11.10
CA ARG A 1135 -10.26 -26.39 -12.20
C ARG A 1135 -11.19 -25.52 -13.04
N PHE A 1136 -11.87 -24.53 -12.45
CA PHE A 1136 -12.63 -23.53 -13.22
C PHE A 1136 -11.71 -22.75 -14.16
N LEU A 1137 -10.54 -22.28 -13.70
CA LEU A 1137 -9.58 -21.60 -14.57
C LEU A 1137 -9.11 -22.49 -15.72
N GLN A 1138 -8.89 -23.80 -15.48
CA GLN A 1138 -8.53 -24.75 -16.53
C GLN A 1138 -9.67 -24.98 -17.53
N ALA A 1139 -10.91 -25.21 -17.04
CA ALA A 1139 -12.08 -25.42 -17.87
C ALA A 1139 -12.47 -24.18 -18.71
N ALA A 1140 -12.16 -22.97 -18.22
CA ALA A 1140 -12.32 -21.71 -18.92
C ALA A 1140 -11.15 -21.37 -19.87
N GLY A 1141 -10.08 -22.17 -19.91
CA GLY A 1141 -8.86 -21.88 -20.67
C GLY A 1141 -8.08 -20.65 -20.17
N PHE A 1142 -8.28 -20.25 -18.92
CA PHE A 1142 -7.62 -19.12 -18.27
C PHE A 1142 -6.24 -19.48 -17.72
N ILE A 1143 -5.98 -20.78 -17.48
CA ILE A 1143 -4.67 -21.39 -17.26
C ILE A 1143 -4.60 -22.74 -17.99
N SER A 1144 -3.38 -23.26 -18.19
CA SER A 1144 -3.10 -24.62 -18.68
C SER A 1144 -3.03 -25.64 -17.55
#